data_AF-A0AAF0JEG2-F1
#
_entry.id   AF-A0AAF0JEG2-F1
#
_cell.length_a   1.000
_cell.length_b   1.000
_cell.length_c   1.000
_cell.angle_alpha   90.00
_cell.angle_beta   90.00
_cell.angle_gamma   90.00
#
_symmetry.space_group_name_H-M   'P 1'
#
loop_
_entity.id
_entity.type
_entity.pdbx_description
1 polymer ?
#
loop_
_entity_poly.entity_id
_entity_poly.type
_entity_poly.pdbx_seq_one_letter_code
_entity_poly.pdbx_strand_id
1 'polypeptide(L)'
;MAVDEGSKSLAFAISDWLQSKDVADVDATKLKQASALINEAFGVDTASAGDRSTYAKGSPGLRAIFDVFLKAQKKVAPSAEKPAAEEKKDVSDADLAEAEKLKNDGNKFMTAKDYGAALNAYTKAIELNGNSPVFYSNRAAAYSQTGQHDEAIADAKKAAEIDPKFGKAYSRLGHALFASGKYDEALAAYEKGYEVDPANKLMKSGLDACKAKLADGSRDGAVTASPGGDAPEMPNLGGAGGGAGGMPDLGSLLNNPMLAQMAQQMMSNGGLEQLMNNPMLRNMAEQFGGSGGQMPDLNAMMSNPQLRQMAQQFMGGAGGGAGGAKPADIGLIGLAVMGQNLILNMNDKGFTVAAYNRTTSKVDNFLENEAKGTKVVGAHSLQEFVSLLKRPRKIILLVKAGPAVDSFIDQLIPLLEKGDIIIDGGNSHFPDSNRRTKELEEKGLLFVGSGVSGGEEGARHGPSLMPGGSAAAWPEIKEIFQKTAAQSDGEPCCDWVGDGGAGHYVKMVHNGIEYGDMQLIAEAYSILKLGLGLEEKEISEIFGQWNKGVLDSFLIEITRDVLAYNDTDGQPMVPKILDSAGQKGTGKWTAINALDLGQPVTLIGEAVFARCLSALKEERERASKVLSGPKIKPFDGDKKQFIDDLEQALYASKIVSYAQGFMLMREAAKEYNWTLNNPSIALMWRGGCIIRSVFLKDITNAFRKNPTLENLLFDDFFANAIQKAEDGWRRIIAQGVLWGVPTPAFSSALAFFDGYRLATGSANLLQAQRDYFGAHTFRVMPGKENDHLKKGEDIHINWTGRGGNVSASTYIA
;
A
#
# COMPACT_ATOMS: atom_id res chain seq x y z
N MET A 1 -9.79 46.86 -26.00
CA MET A 1 -8.43 47.34 -25.66
C MET A 1 -7.69 47.56 -26.95
N ALA A 2 -6.96 48.65 -27.12
CA ALA A 2 -6.13 48.83 -28.30
C ALA A 2 -5.02 47.77 -28.28
N VAL A 3 -4.96 46.93 -29.32
CA VAL A 3 -3.92 45.92 -29.49
C VAL A 3 -2.59 46.64 -29.70
N ASP A 4 -1.58 46.34 -28.90
CA ASP A 4 -0.27 47.00 -29.01
C ASP A 4 0.47 46.55 -30.29
N GLU A 5 1.39 47.40 -30.76
CA GLU A 5 2.12 47.18 -32.02
C GLU A 5 3.01 45.93 -32.01
N GLY A 6 3.47 45.47 -30.84
CA GLY A 6 4.22 44.22 -30.69
C GLY A 6 3.34 43.00 -30.93
N SER A 7 2.12 43.03 -30.37
CA SER A 7 1.11 41.99 -30.59
C SER A 7 0.64 41.92 -32.05
N LYS A 8 0.53 43.07 -32.74
CA LYS A 8 0.22 43.12 -34.17
C LYS A 8 1.32 42.51 -35.03
N SER A 9 2.58 42.83 -34.74
CA SER A 9 3.73 42.28 -35.48
C SER A 9 3.83 40.76 -35.34
N LEU A 10 3.57 40.22 -34.15
CA LEU A 10 3.55 38.77 -33.91
C LEU A 10 2.35 38.09 -34.58
N ALA A 11 1.16 38.67 -34.47
CA ALA A 11 -0.06 38.16 -35.11
C ALA A 11 0.09 38.11 -36.65
N PHE A 12 0.68 39.17 -37.22
CA PHE A 12 1.02 39.23 -38.64
C PHE A 12 1.95 38.07 -39.06
N ALA A 13 3.03 37.82 -38.30
CA ALA A 13 4.00 36.77 -38.59
C ALA A 13 3.40 35.35 -38.53
N ILE A 14 2.52 35.09 -37.55
CA ILE A 14 1.81 33.80 -37.42
C ILE A 14 0.85 33.61 -38.60
N SER A 15 0.10 34.65 -38.95
CA SER A 15 -0.88 34.60 -40.02
C SER A 15 -0.23 34.42 -41.40
N ASP A 16 0.87 35.13 -41.67
CA ASP A 16 1.63 34.98 -42.92
C ASP A 16 2.27 33.59 -43.02
N TRP A 17 2.78 33.04 -41.91
CA TRP A 17 3.31 31.67 -41.88
C TRP A 17 2.25 30.62 -42.19
N LEU A 18 1.06 30.72 -41.59
CA LEU A 18 -0.07 29.79 -41.82
C LEU A 18 -0.53 29.77 -43.28
N GLN A 19 -0.41 30.90 -43.98
CA GLN A 19 -0.75 31.00 -45.40
C GLN A 19 0.38 30.55 -46.35
N SER A 20 1.63 30.48 -45.86
CA SER A 20 2.83 30.16 -46.67
C SER A 20 3.08 28.66 -46.92
N LYS A 21 2.28 27.76 -46.33
CA LYS A 21 2.52 26.31 -46.36
C LYS A 21 1.51 25.56 -47.22
N ASP A 22 2.01 24.84 -48.23
CA ASP A 22 1.33 23.67 -48.78
C ASP A 22 1.60 22.48 -47.84
N VAL A 23 0.58 22.01 -47.10
CA VAL A 23 0.68 20.85 -46.21
C VAL A 23 -0.41 19.85 -46.59
N ALA A 24 -0.02 18.63 -46.96
CA ALA A 24 -0.93 17.63 -47.54
C ALA A 24 -1.91 16.97 -46.54
N ASP A 25 -1.65 17.06 -45.23
CA ASP A 25 -2.42 16.33 -44.20
C ASP A 25 -3.21 17.22 -43.23
N VAL A 26 -3.36 18.52 -43.53
CA VAL A 26 -4.22 19.43 -42.77
C VAL A 26 -5.14 20.17 -43.72
N ASP A 27 -6.45 20.18 -43.43
CA ASP A 27 -7.46 20.87 -44.23
C ASP A 27 -7.08 22.35 -44.42
N ALA A 28 -6.58 22.68 -45.62
CA ALA A 28 -6.11 24.01 -45.99
C ALA A 28 -7.18 25.09 -45.79
N THR A 29 -8.45 24.71 -45.77
CA THR A 29 -9.59 25.59 -45.47
C THR A 29 -9.55 26.08 -44.03
N LYS A 30 -9.23 25.18 -43.08
CA LYS A 30 -9.16 25.51 -41.65
C LYS A 30 -7.97 26.41 -41.34
N LEU A 31 -6.83 26.20 -42.01
CA LEU A 31 -5.66 27.05 -41.85
C LEU A 31 -5.91 28.48 -42.37
N LYS A 32 -6.59 28.62 -43.50
CA LYS A 32 -7.03 29.92 -44.02
C LYS A 32 -8.05 30.60 -43.10
N GLN A 33 -9.01 29.86 -42.55
CA GLN A 33 -9.96 30.39 -41.57
C GLN A 33 -9.27 30.85 -40.28
N ALA A 34 -8.32 30.09 -39.76
CA ALA A 34 -7.54 30.47 -38.58
C ALA A 34 -6.74 31.75 -38.84
N SER A 35 -6.08 31.86 -39.98
CA SER A 35 -5.35 33.07 -40.37
C SER A 35 -6.28 34.29 -40.53
N ALA A 36 -7.47 34.13 -41.10
CA ALA A 36 -8.46 35.20 -41.23
C ALA A 36 -8.94 35.70 -39.85
N LEU A 37 -9.22 34.78 -38.92
CA LEU A 37 -9.63 35.12 -37.55
C LEU A 37 -8.52 35.86 -36.79
N ILE A 38 -7.26 35.48 -36.99
CA ILE A 38 -6.11 36.18 -36.39
C ILE A 38 -5.98 37.60 -36.97
N ASN A 39 -6.08 37.74 -38.29
CA ASN A 39 -6.04 39.03 -38.97
C ASN A 39 -7.13 39.98 -38.46
N GLU A 40 -8.35 39.48 -38.33
CA GLU A 40 -9.50 40.24 -37.81
C GLU A 40 -9.31 40.63 -36.34
N ALA A 41 -8.92 39.69 -35.48
CA ALA A 41 -8.82 39.92 -34.04
C ALA A 41 -7.72 40.94 -33.67
N PHE A 42 -6.64 41.00 -34.45
CA PHE A 42 -5.51 41.87 -34.18
C PHE A 42 -5.45 43.10 -35.10
N GLY A 43 -6.38 43.20 -36.06
CA GLY A 43 -6.45 44.32 -37.02
C GLY A 43 -5.21 44.42 -37.90
N VAL A 44 -4.74 43.28 -38.40
CA VAL A 44 -3.60 43.15 -39.32
C VAL A 44 -4.03 42.41 -40.58
N ASP A 45 -3.54 42.81 -41.74
CA ASP A 45 -3.87 42.17 -43.00
C ASP A 45 -2.60 41.74 -43.76
N THR A 46 -2.38 40.42 -43.81
CA THR A 46 -1.26 39.81 -44.53
C THR A 46 -1.33 40.00 -46.05
N ALA A 47 -2.46 40.42 -46.62
CA ALA A 47 -2.58 40.78 -48.02
C ALA A 47 -2.32 42.28 -48.30
N SER A 48 -2.38 43.14 -47.26
CA SER A 48 -2.14 44.58 -47.37
C SER A 48 -0.65 44.88 -47.55
N ALA A 49 -0.32 45.64 -48.60
CA ALA A 49 1.06 46.07 -48.86
C ALA A 49 1.59 46.99 -47.74
N GLY A 50 0.71 47.79 -47.11
CA GLY A 50 1.06 48.66 -45.99
C GLY A 50 1.47 47.86 -44.76
N ASP A 51 0.65 46.88 -44.38
CA ASP A 51 0.90 46.02 -43.22
C ASP A 51 2.10 45.10 -43.46
N ARG A 52 2.27 44.54 -44.67
CA ARG A 52 3.50 43.83 -45.06
C ARG A 52 4.74 44.71 -44.88
N SER A 53 4.71 45.96 -45.35
CA SER A 53 5.86 46.85 -45.22
C SER A 53 6.19 47.23 -43.77
N THR A 54 5.17 47.25 -42.91
CA THR A 54 5.25 47.69 -41.52
C THR A 54 5.63 46.54 -40.58
N TYR A 55 5.00 45.37 -40.74
CA TYR A 55 5.11 44.25 -39.79
C TYR A 55 5.96 43.07 -40.27
N ALA A 56 6.16 42.90 -41.59
CA ALA A 56 7.02 41.82 -42.10
C ALA A 56 8.51 42.09 -41.79
N LYS A 57 8.93 43.37 -41.76
CA LYS A 57 10.29 43.77 -41.38
C LYS A 57 10.47 43.61 -39.87
N GLY A 58 11.10 42.51 -39.46
CA GLY A 58 11.31 42.17 -38.05
C GLY A 58 10.32 41.14 -37.49
N SER A 59 9.51 40.53 -38.37
CA SER A 59 8.62 39.42 -37.99
C SER A 59 9.41 38.29 -37.30
N PRO A 60 9.04 37.86 -36.08
CA PRO A 60 9.76 36.84 -35.35
C PRO A 60 9.72 35.50 -36.09
N GLY A 61 10.89 34.86 -36.27
CA GLY A 61 10.95 33.51 -36.86
C GLY A 61 10.24 32.47 -35.99
N LEU A 62 9.95 31.30 -36.56
CA LEU A 62 9.17 30.21 -35.93
C LEU A 62 9.61 29.88 -34.48
N ARG A 63 10.91 29.97 -34.20
CA ARG A 63 11.46 29.70 -32.87
C ARG A 63 11.02 30.73 -31.83
N ALA A 64 10.93 32.00 -32.20
CA ALA A 64 10.43 33.05 -31.33
C ALA A 64 8.90 32.95 -31.14
N ILE A 65 8.16 32.56 -32.18
CA ILE A 65 6.72 32.23 -32.07
C ILE A 65 6.53 31.07 -31.09
N PHE A 66 7.36 30.03 -31.20
CA PHE A 66 7.32 28.86 -30.31
C PHE A 66 7.72 29.21 -28.87
N ASP A 67 8.71 30.08 -28.67
CA ASP A 67 9.11 30.53 -27.33
C ASP A 67 8.00 31.35 -26.66
N VAL A 68 7.23 32.14 -27.43
CA VAL A 68 6.04 32.82 -26.93
C VAL A 68 4.94 31.81 -26.59
N PHE A 69 4.72 30.78 -27.42
CA PHE A 69 3.82 29.68 -27.10
C PHE A 69 4.20 28.96 -25.80
N LEU A 70 5.47 28.60 -25.62
CA LEU A 70 5.94 27.95 -24.38
C LEU A 70 5.81 28.85 -23.15
N LYS A 71 6.08 30.15 -23.30
CA LYS A 71 5.89 31.13 -22.22
C LYS A 71 4.41 31.34 -21.90
N ALA A 72 3.54 31.34 -22.91
CA ALA A 72 2.11 31.38 -22.73
C ALA A 72 1.59 30.09 -22.08
N GLN A 73 2.10 28.91 -22.46
CA GLN A 73 1.76 27.62 -21.85
C GLN A 73 2.19 27.55 -20.37
N LYS A 74 3.32 28.17 -20.00
CA LYS A 74 3.75 28.31 -18.60
C LYS A 74 2.91 29.31 -17.80
N LYS A 75 2.35 30.33 -18.46
CA LYS A 75 1.38 31.26 -17.84
C LYS A 75 -0.06 30.75 -17.87
N VAL A 76 -0.34 29.73 -18.68
CA VAL A 76 -1.65 29.12 -18.89
C VAL A 76 -1.50 27.61 -18.68
N ALA A 77 -1.43 27.21 -17.41
CA ALA A 77 -1.74 25.86 -16.97
C ALA A 77 -2.74 25.96 -15.81
N PRO A 78 -3.84 25.20 -15.83
CA PRO A 78 -4.96 25.32 -16.74
C PRO A 78 -6.10 26.11 -16.09
N SER A 79 -6.50 27.23 -16.70
CA SER A 79 -7.93 27.57 -16.73
C SER A 79 -8.56 26.62 -17.73
N ALA A 80 -9.57 25.86 -17.28
CA ALA A 80 -10.38 24.99 -18.11
C ALA A 80 -10.58 25.56 -19.52
N GLU A 81 -10.09 24.84 -20.54
CA GLU A 81 -10.78 24.89 -21.82
C GLU A 81 -12.22 24.48 -21.52
N LYS A 82 -13.15 25.41 -21.76
CA LYS A 82 -14.56 25.06 -21.92
C LYS A 82 -14.60 23.87 -22.88
N PRO A 83 -15.28 22.77 -22.53
CA PRO A 83 -15.72 21.84 -23.55
C PRO A 83 -16.39 22.68 -24.64
N ALA A 84 -16.13 22.37 -25.91
CA ALA A 84 -17.09 22.65 -26.95
C ALA A 84 -18.46 22.35 -26.34
N ALA A 85 -19.40 23.30 -26.39
CA ALA A 85 -20.68 23.16 -25.74
C ALA A 85 -21.27 21.79 -26.10
N GLU A 86 -21.06 20.81 -25.22
CA GLU A 86 -21.88 19.64 -25.14
C GLU A 86 -23.24 20.25 -24.89
N GLU A 87 -24.16 20.00 -25.83
CA GLU A 87 -25.57 20.26 -25.62
C GLU A 87 -25.85 19.90 -24.17
N LYS A 88 -26.29 20.89 -23.38
CA LYS A 88 -26.81 20.62 -22.05
C LYS A 88 -27.85 19.54 -22.26
N LYS A 89 -27.50 18.29 -21.94
CA LYS A 89 -28.48 17.25 -21.73
C LYS A 89 -29.34 17.83 -20.62
N ASP A 90 -30.57 18.20 -20.94
CA ASP A 90 -31.56 18.50 -19.92
C ASP A 90 -31.63 17.24 -19.06
N VAL A 91 -30.99 17.30 -17.89
CA VAL A 91 -31.02 16.23 -16.91
C VAL A 91 -32.47 16.15 -16.46
N SER A 92 -33.12 15.03 -16.73
CA SER A 92 -34.54 14.90 -16.42
C SER A 92 -34.77 15.08 -14.92
N ASP A 93 -35.94 15.55 -14.51
CA ASP A 93 -36.30 15.64 -13.08
C ASP A 93 -36.17 14.28 -12.37
N ALA A 94 -36.34 13.17 -13.11
CA ALA A 94 -36.11 11.82 -12.63
C ALA A 94 -34.63 11.52 -12.36
N ASP A 95 -33.73 11.91 -13.26
CA ASP A 95 -32.27 11.75 -13.08
C ASP A 95 -31.75 12.63 -11.93
N LEU A 96 -32.29 13.84 -11.78
CA LEU A 96 -31.97 14.72 -10.64
C LEU A 96 -32.41 14.08 -9.31
N ALA A 97 -33.61 13.50 -9.26
CA ALA A 97 -34.12 12.84 -8.07
C ALA A 97 -33.32 11.57 -7.72
N GLU A 98 -32.95 10.76 -8.71
CA GLU A 98 -32.15 9.54 -8.48
C GLU A 98 -30.70 9.87 -8.11
N ALA A 99 -30.09 10.90 -8.72
CA ALA A 99 -28.77 11.37 -8.33
C ALA A 99 -28.73 11.84 -6.87
N GLU A 100 -29.78 12.54 -6.41
CA GLU A 100 -29.90 12.96 -5.01
C GLU A 100 -30.08 11.78 -4.04
N LYS A 101 -30.82 10.75 -4.46
CA LYS A 101 -30.95 9.50 -3.70
C LYS A 101 -29.62 8.76 -3.59
N LEU A 102 -28.89 8.63 -4.70
CA LEU A 102 -27.55 8.02 -4.72
C LEU A 102 -26.54 8.81 -3.88
N LYS A 103 -26.60 10.14 -3.87
CA LYS A 103 -25.81 10.97 -2.94
C LYS A 103 -26.18 10.67 -1.48
N ASN A 104 -27.47 10.54 -1.16
CA ASN A 104 -27.91 10.21 0.20
C ASN A 104 -27.46 8.79 0.62
N ASP A 105 -27.51 7.82 -0.28
CA ASP A 105 -27.00 6.48 -0.03
C ASP A 105 -25.48 6.49 0.12
N GLY A 106 -24.76 7.24 -0.71
CA GLY A 106 -23.34 7.52 -0.54
C GLY A 106 -23.03 8.13 0.83
N ASN A 107 -23.86 9.06 1.33
CA ASN A 107 -23.71 9.64 2.66
C ASN A 107 -23.99 8.62 3.80
N LYS A 108 -24.95 7.71 3.62
CA LYS A 108 -25.18 6.60 4.54
C LYS A 108 -23.97 5.67 4.57
N PHE A 109 -23.41 5.32 3.41
CA PHE A 109 -22.20 4.51 3.29
C PHE A 109 -20.97 5.22 3.90
N MET A 110 -20.83 6.53 3.71
CA MET A 110 -19.81 7.33 4.40
C MET A 110 -19.95 7.28 5.92
N THR A 111 -21.19 7.32 6.43
CA THR A 111 -21.48 7.21 7.87
C THR A 111 -21.19 5.80 8.40
N ALA A 112 -21.52 4.78 7.61
CA ALA A 112 -21.18 3.38 7.86
C ALA A 112 -19.68 3.06 7.64
N LYS A 113 -18.89 4.02 7.15
CA LYS A 113 -17.47 3.87 6.77
C LYS A 113 -17.23 2.81 5.69
N ASP A 114 -18.26 2.51 4.90
CA ASP A 114 -18.14 1.72 3.67
C ASP A 114 -17.77 2.65 2.52
N TYR A 115 -16.50 3.01 2.45
CA TYR A 115 -16.01 3.96 1.45
C TYR A 115 -16.09 3.39 0.02
N GLY A 116 -16.06 2.07 -0.16
CA GLY A 116 -16.21 1.45 -1.48
C GLY A 116 -17.63 1.62 -2.03
N ALA A 117 -18.64 1.32 -1.21
CA ALA A 117 -20.04 1.57 -1.57
C ALA A 117 -20.33 3.07 -1.72
N ALA A 118 -19.73 3.93 -0.88
CA ALA A 118 -19.85 5.37 -1.00
C ALA A 118 -19.28 5.90 -2.31
N LEU A 119 -18.07 5.46 -2.70
CA LEU A 119 -17.44 5.83 -3.97
C LEU A 119 -18.31 5.42 -5.15
N ASN A 120 -18.83 4.18 -5.17
CA ASN A 120 -19.74 3.72 -6.20
C ASN A 120 -21.03 4.56 -6.27
N ALA A 121 -21.63 4.87 -5.12
CA ALA A 121 -22.86 5.65 -5.07
C ALA A 121 -22.65 7.10 -5.57
N TYR A 122 -21.56 7.76 -5.17
CA TYR A 122 -21.23 9.10 -5.66
C TYR A 122 -20.85 9.10 -7.14
N THR A 123 -20.16 8.08 -7.63
CA THR A 123 -19.84 7.94 -9.07
C THR A 123 -21.11 7.83 -9.89
N LYS A 124 -22.07 6.98 -9.49
CA LYS A 124 -23.38 6.90 -10.15
C LYS A 124 -24.16 8.20 -10.08
N ALA A 125 -24.10 8.93 -8.96
CA ALA A 125 -24.73 10.26 -8.84
C ALA A 125 -24.12 11.28 -9.82
N ILE A 126 -22.80 11.22 -10.05
CA ILE A 126 -22.08 12.07 -11.00
C ILE A 126 -22.40 11.69 -12.45
N GLU A 127 -22.55 10.39 -12.75
CA GLU A 127 -22.97 9.92 -14.07
C GLU A 127 -24.36 10.43 -14.47
N LEU A 128 -25.28 10.55 -13.49
CA LEU A 128 -26.63 11.08 -13.69
C LEU A 128 -26.67 12.62 -13.69
N ASN A 129 -25.90 13.27 -12.83
CA ASN A 129 -25.79 14.73 -12.75
C ASN A 129 -24.37 15.17 -12.40
N GLY A 130 -23.57 15.36 -13.44
CA GLY A 130 -22.17 15.80 -13.35
C GLY A 130 -21.97 17.27 -13.01
N ASN A 131 -23.03 18.04 -12.77
CA ASN A 131 -22.96 19.48 -12.49
C ASN A 131 -23.16 19.83 -11.00
N SER A 132 -23.19 18.84 -10.10
CA SER A 132 -23.33 19.07 -8.66
C SER A 132 -21.96 19.12 -7.96
N PRO A 133 -21.56 20.26 -7.37
CA PRO A 133 -20.26 20.36 -6.65
C PRO A 133 -20.25 19.50 -5.38
N VAL A 134 -21.42 19.15 -4.84
CA VAL A 134 -21.57 18.33 -3.64
C VAL A 134 -21.14 16.88 -3.91
N PHE A 135 -21.44 16.33 -5.08
CA PHE A 135 -21.13 14.92 -5.37
C PHE A 135 -19.62 14.70 -5.47
N TYR A 136 -18.93 15.57 -6.22
CA TYR A 136 -17.47 15.55 -6.30
C TYR A 136 -16.82 15.82 -4.94
N SER A 137 -17.32 16.78 -4.15
CA SER A 137 -16.76 17.04 -2.81
C SER A 137 -16.94 15.87 -1.83
N ASN A 138 -18.07 15.17 -1.90
CA ASN A 138 -18.32 13.98 -1.08
C ASN A 138 -17.48 12.79 -1.54
N ARG A 139 -17.30 12.61 -2.86
CA ARG A 139 -16.42 11.56 -3.41
C ARG A 139 -14.94 11.85 -3.12
N ALA A 140 -14.50 13.10 -3.18
CA ALA A 140 -13.18 13.54 -2.71
C ALA A 140 -12.95 13.22 -1.23
N ALA A 141 -13.98 13.36 -0.40
CA ALA A 141 -13.92 12.95 1.01
C ALA A 141 -13.73 11.43 1.14
N ALA A 142 -14.45 10.63 0.37
CA ALA A 142 -14.32 9.18 0.36
C ALA A 142 -12.94 8.70 -0.14
N TYR A 143 -12.42 9.32 -1.22
CA TYR A 143 -11.06 9.09 -1.71
C TYR A 143 -10.00 9.44 -0.66
N SER A 144 -10.17 10.57 0.04
CA SER A 144 -9.27 10.95 1.15
C SER A 144 -9.28 9.91 2.29
N GLN A 145 -10.43 9.33 2.62
CA GLN A 145 -10.53 8.29 3.67
C GLN A 145 -9.90 6.95 3.25
N THR A 146 -9.75 6.70 1.95
CA THR A 146 -9.11 5.48 1.43
C THR A 146 -7.62 5.66 1.11
N GLY A 147 -7.10 6.88 1.19
CA GLY A 147 -5.70 7.24 0.88
C GLY A 147 -5.43 7.49 -0.61
N GLN A 148 -6.49 7.64 -1.41
CA GLN A 148 -6.45 7.97 -2.83
C GLN A 148 -6.37 9.50 -3.00
N HIS A 149 -5.19 10.06 -2.70
CA HIS A 149 -5.06 11.51 -2.57
C HIS A 149 -5.09 12.25 -3.92
N ASP A 150 -4.58 11.66 -5.00
CA ASP A 150 -4.61 12.29 -6.32
C ASP A 150 -6.04 12.36 -6.87
N GLU A 151 -6.84 11.32 -6.68
CA GLU A 151 -8.26 11.29 -7.02
C GLU A 151 -9.06 12.28 -6.16
N ALA A 152 -8.74 12.38 -4.86
CA ALA A 152 -9.33 13.38 -3.97
C ALA A 152 -9.00 14.82 -4.40
N ILE A 153 -7.77 15.08 -4.85
CA ILE A 153 -7.35 16.38 -5.39
C ILE A 153 -8.14 16.70 -6.67
N ALA A 154 -8.25 15.73 -7.60
CA ALA A 154 -8.97 15.91 -8.85
C ALA A 154 -10.46 16.24 -8.62
N ASP A 155 -11.14 15.48 -7.77
CA ASP A 155 -12.55 15.70 -7.45
C ASP A 155 -12.77 17.01 -6.67
N ALA A 156 -11.88 17.36 -5.74
CA ALA A 156 -11.99 18.62 -5.00
C ALA A 156 -11.75 19.84 -5.91
N LYS A 157 -10.81 19.76 -6.87
CA LYS A 157 -10.64 20.77 -7.92
C LYS A 157 -11.90 20.86 -8.78
N LYS A 158 -12.48 19.74 -9.20
CA LYS A 158 -13.72 19.72 -9.98
C LYS A 158 -14.90 20.35 -9.24
N ALA A 159 -15.05 20.08 -7.95
CA ALA A 159 -16.08 20.70 -7.12
C ALA A 159 -15.92 22.23 -7.03
N ALA A 160 -14.69 22.72 -6.90
CA ALA A 160 -14.37 24.15 -6.89
C ALA A 160 -14.53 24.82 -8.27
N GLU A 161 -14.35 24.08 -9.36
CA GLU A 161 -14.64 24.55 -10.72
C GLU A 161 -16.15 24.73 -10.95
N ILE A 162 -16.97 23.78 -10.47
CA ILE A 162 -18.43 23.81 -10.61
C ILE A 162 -19.03 24.95 -9.78
N ASP A 163 -18.62 25.09 -8.51
CA ASP A 163 -19.03 26.21 -7.66
C ASP A 163 -17.81 26.81 -6.93
N PRO A 164 -17.25 27.91 -7.46
CA PRO A 164 -16.13 28.60 -6.85
C PRO A 164 -16.42 29.18 -5.45
N LYS A 165 -17.69 29.28 -5.03
CA LYS A 165 -18.09 29.72 -3.69
C LYS A 165 -18.35 28.55 -2.73
N PHE A 166 -18.14 27.31 -3.15
CA PHE A 166 -18.35 26.14 -2.31
C PHE A 166 -17.15 25.90 -1.39
N GLY A 167 -17.15 26.53 -0.21
CA GLY A 167 -16.05 26.46 0.76
C GLY A 167 -15.58 25.03 1.06
N LYS A 168 -16.48 24.04 1.14
CA LYS A 168 -16.11 22.64 1.37
C LYS A 168 -15.15 22.07 0.32
N ALA A 169 -15.23 22.50 -0.95
CA ALA A 169 -14.33 22.04 -2.00
C ALA A 169 -12.87 22.41 -1.68
N TYR A 170 -12.62 23.65 -1.27
CA TYR A 170 -11.28 24.11 -0.89
C TYR A 170 -10.77 23.45 0.39
N SER A 171 -11.64 23.16 1.35
CA SER A 171 -11.26 22.41 2.55
C SER A 171 -10.83 20.97 2.21
N ARG A 172 -11.54 20.30 1.29
CA ARG A 172 -11.18 18.96 0.79
C ARG A 172 -9.88 19.00 -0.01
N LEU A 173 -9.72 20.01 -0.87
CA LEU A 173 -8.54 20.19 -1.70
C LEU A 173 -7.29 20.42 -0.84
N GLY A 174 -7.35 21.36 0.11
CA GLY A 174 -6.25 21.63 1.04
C GLY A 174 -5.86 20.40 1.85
N HIS A 175 -6.85 19.64 2.33
CA HIS A 175 -6.58 18.40 3.09
C HIS A 175 -5.90 17.34 2.24
N ALA A 176 -6.37 17.12 1.01
CA ALA A 176 -5.79 16.12 0.11
C ALA A 176 -4.37 16.51 -0.35
N LEU A 177 -4.12 17.80 -0.63
CA LEU A 177 -2.79 18.31 -0.97
C LEU A 177 -1.81 18.22 0.20
N PHE A 178 -2.26 18.59 1.41
CA PHE A 178 -1.46 18.50 2.62
C PHE A 178 -1.08 17.05 2.94
N ALA A 179 -2.03 16.11 2.82
CA ALA A 179 -1.78 14.68 2.99
C ALA A 179 -0.85 14.10 1.90
N SER A 180 -0.77 14.75 0.73
CA SER A 180 0.15 14.38 -0.36
C SER A 180 1.51 15.06 -0.26
N GLY A 181 1.77 15.84 0.79
CA GLY A 181 3.03 16.59 0.97
C GLY A 181 3.20 17.82 0.08
N LYS A 182 2.15 18.26 -0.63
CA LYS A 182 2.17 19.43 -1.52
C LYS A 182 1.78 20.68 -0.73
N TYR A 183 2.68 21.15 0.13
CA TYR A 183 2.34 22.13 1.17
C TYR A 183 2.07 23.54 0.63
N ASP A 184 2.77 23.97 -0.43
CA ASP A 184 2.51 25.28 -1.05
C ASP A 184 1.15 25.30 -1.77
N GLU A 185 0.81 24.22 -2.49
CA GLU A 185 -0.52 24.06 -3.09
C GLU A 185 -1.63 23.96 -2.04
N ALA A 186 -1.39 23.25 -0.93
CA ALA A 186 -2.33 23.12 0.17
C ALA A 186 -2.60 24.48 0.84
N LEU A 187 -1.56 25.28 1.06
CA LEU A 187 -1.67 26.64 1.58
C LEU A 187 -2.58 27.49 0.68
N ALA A 188 -2.31 27.51 -0.62
CA ALA A 188 -3.10 28.27 -1.59
C ALA A 188 -4.58 27.82 -1.60
N ALA A 189 -4.84 26.52 -1.49
CA ALA A 189 -6.20 25.98 -1.42
C ALA A 189 -6.93 26.44 -0.14
N TYR A 190 -6.27 26.39 1.02
CA TYR A 190 -6.85 26.84 2.27
C TYR A 190 -7.03 28.37 2.33
N GLU A 191 -6.15 29.17 1.70
CA GLU A 191 -6.28 30.63 1.64
C GLU A 191 -7.52 31.02 0.84
N LYS A 192 -7.66 30.45 -0.36
CA LYS A 192 -8.84 30.66 -1.20
C LYS A 192 -10.12 30.16 -0.53
N GLY A 193 -10.04 29.05 0.19
CA GLY A 193 -11.15 28.56 0.99
C GLY A 193 -11.56 29.55 2.09
N TYR A 194 -10.58 30.11 2.81
CA TYR A 194 -10.81 31.05 3.91
C TYR A 194 -11.36 32.40 3.41
N GLU A 195 -11.02 32.83 2.20
CA GLU A 195 -11.67 33.97 1.53
C GLU A 195 -13.17 33.70 1.28
N VAL A 196 -13.51 32.47 0.92
CA VAL A 196 -14.88 32.05 0.61
C VAL A 196 -15.72 31.81 1.87
N ASP A 197 -15.15 31.25 2.93
CA ASP A 197 -15.80 30.99 4.22
C ASP A 197 -14.89 31.36 5.41
N PRO A 198 -14.79 32.66 5.76
CA PRO A 198 -13.90 33.14 6.82
C PRO A 198 -14.25 32.63 8.22
N ALA A 199 -15.47 32.14 8.43
CA ALA A 199 -15.93 31.59 9.71
C ALA A 199 -15.49 30.13 9.91
N ASN A 200 -14.90 29.50 8.89
CA ASN A 200 -14.53 28.10 8.91
C ASN A 200 -13.25 27.84 9.71
N LYS A 201 -13.42 27.42 10.98
CA LYS A 201 -12.30 27.11 11.89
C LYS A 201 -11.34 26.05 11.33
N LEU A 202 -11.82 25.14 10.47
CA LEU A 202 -11.02 24.07 9.91
C LEU A 202 -10.07 24.59 8.81
N MET A 203 -10.49 25.60 8.06
CA MET A 203 -9.62 26.26 7.08
C MET A 203 -8.53 27.06 7.75
N LYS A 204 -8.87 27.77 8.83
CA LYS A 204 -7.88 28.48 9.65
C LYS A 204 -6.84 27.52 10.23
N SER A 205 -7.27 26.38 10.78
CA SER A 205 -6.37 25.35 11.29
C SER A 205 -5.47 24.77 10.19
N GLY A 206 -6.01 24.59 8.98
CA GLY A 206 -5.25 24.16 7.80
C GLY A 206 -4.20 25.15 7.32
N LEU A 207 -4.52 26.45 7.34
CA LEU A 207 -3.57 27.51 7.06
C LEU A 207 -2.40 27.49 8.04
N ASP A 208 -2.70 27.39 9.34
CA ASP A 208 -1.68 27.40 10.39
C ASP A 208 -0.77 26.17 10.28
N ALA A 209 -1.34 24.99 9.98
CA ALA A 209 -0.58 23.76 9.75
C ALA A 209 0.33 23.83 8.51
N CYS A 210 -0.16 24.38 7.40
CA CYS A 210 0.66 24.58 6.19
C CYS A 210 1.81 25.56 6.44
N LYS A 211 1.53 26.68 7.12
CA LYS A 211 2.54 27.69 7.47
C LYS A 211 3.61 27.11 8.38
N ALA A 212 3.23 26.29 9.36
CA ALA A 212 4.18 25.60 10.24
C ALA A 212 5.11 24.67 9.44
N LYS A 213 4.56 23.89 8.49
CA LYS A 213 5.36 22.99 7.64
C LYS A 213 6.29 23.73 6.67
N LEU A 214 5.85 24.85 6.11
CA LEU A 214 6.67 25.66 5.20
C LEU A 214 7.75 26.47 5.94
N ALA A 215 7.54 26.80 7.21
CA ALA A 215 8.54 27.46 8.06
C ALA A 215 9.71 26.54 8.45
N ASP A 216 9.50 25.22 8.45
CA ASP A 216 10.51 24.18 8.74
C ASP A 216 11.44 23.88 7.53
N GLY A 217 11.48 24.76 6.52
CA GLY A 217 12.41 24.66 5.38
C GLY A 217 12.05 23.62 4.31
N SER A 218 10.90 22.96 4.44
CA SER A 218 10.38 22.01 3.44
C SER A 218 9.71 22.76 2.28
N ARG A 219 10.50 23.27 1.31
CA ARG A 219 9.97 23.83 0.06
C ARG A 219 9.88 22.76 -1.03
N ASP A 220 8.79 22.80 -1.79
CA ASP A 220 8.44 21.85 -2.83
C ASP A 220 9.60 21.57 -3.82
N GLY A 221 9.95 20.29 -3.97
CA GLY A 221 10.70 19.80 -5.12
C GLY A 221 12.09 19.19 -4.89
N ALA A 222 12.15 18.06 -4.18
CA ALA A 222 13.03 16.92 -4.49
C ALA A 222 12.58 15.74 -3.62
N VAL A 223 11.89 14.75 -4.19
CA VAL A 223 11.64 13.49 -3.48
C VAL A 223 12.91 12.65 -3.56
N THR A 224 13.92 13.03 -2.77
CA THR A 224 14.82 12.05 -2.16
C THR A 224 14.05 11.47 -0.99
N ALA A 225 13.60 10.23 -1.12
CA ALA A 225 12.84 9.57 -0.08
C ALA A 225 13.74 9.24 1.12
N SER A 226 13.76 10.13 2.10
CA SER A 226 14.17 9.84 3.48
C SER A 226 12.95 9.99 4.39
N PRO A 227 12.58 8.94 5.16
CA PRO A 227 11.43 8.98 6.07
C PRO A 227 11.87 9.43 7.47
N GLY A 228 11.39 10.60 7.91
CA GLY A 228 11.59 11.04 9.30
C GLY A 228 11.43 12.55 9.47
N GLY A 229 10.24 12.97 9.89
CA GLY A 229 9.94 14.36 10.23
C GLY A 229 8.46 14.55 10.55
N ASP A 230 8.13 14.48 11.83
CA ASP A 230 6.78 14.59 12.40
C ASP A 230 5.93 15.68 11.75
N ALA A 231 4.75 15.28 11.22
CA ALA A 231 3.70 16.22 10.85
C ALA A 231 2.70 16.36 11.99
N PRO A 232 2.41 17.57 12.49
CA PRO A 232 1.40 17.76 13.51
C PRO A 232 0.03 17.29 12.98
N GLU A 233 -0.70 16.50 13.77
CA GLU A 233 -2.06 16.07 13.47
C GLU A 233 -2.99 17.27 13.27
N MET A 234 -3.70 17.32 12.14
CA MET A 234 -4.86 18.19 11.96
C MET A 234 -6.15 17.47 12.40
N PRO A 235 -7.13 18.20 13.00
CA PRO A 235 -8.38 17.60 13.44
C PRO A 235 -9.14 16.95 12.27
N ASN A 236 -9.66 15.74 12.53
CA ASN A 236 -10.42 14.93 11.59
C ASN A 236 -11.57 15.71 10.93
N LEU A 237 -11.38 16.04 9.65
CA LEU A 237 -12.26 16.89 8.83
C LEU A 237 -13.36 16.11 8.08
N GLY A 238 -13.56 14.83 8.41
CA GLY A 238 -14.44 13.91 7.69
C GLY A 238 -15.82 13.70 8.34
N GLY A 239 -16.58 14.75 8.65
CA GLY A 239 -17.91 14.56 9.25
C GLY A 239 -18.74 15.82 9.46
N ALA A 240 -19.11 16.54 8.41
CA ALA A 240 -20.11 17.60 8.51
C ALA A 240 -20.92 17.70 7.21
N GLY A 241 -21.95 16.85 7.10
CA GLY A 241 -22.98 16.90 6.07
C GLY A 241 -24.36 16.97 6.71
N GLY A 242 -24.84 18.18 6.99
CA GLY A 242 -26.21 18.48 7.40
C GLY A 242 -26.36 20.00 7.48
N GLY A 243 -27.12 20.60 6.56
CA GLY A 243 -27.29 22.05 6.47
C GLY A 243 -28.74 22.48 6.73
N ALA A 244 -28.86 23.50 7.59
CA ALA A 244 -29.96 24.46 7.79
C ALA A 244 -31.31 24.00 8.38
N GLY A 245 -31.52 24.36 9.64
CA GLY A 245 -32.81 24.45 10.34
C GLY A 245 -32.61 25.24 11.65
N GLY A 246 -33.48 26.21 11.93
CA GLY A 246 -33.25 27.30 12.89
C GLY A 246 -33.10 26.92 14.36
N MET A 247 -32.60 27.88 15.15
CA MET A 247 -32.52 27.83 16.61
C MET A 247 -33.83 27.34 17.26
N PRO A 248 -33.77 26.42 18.26
CA PRO A 248 -34.81 26.31 19.26
C PRO A 248 -34.58 27.35 20.35
N ASP A 249 -35.63 28.10 20.63
CA ASP A 249 -35.78 29.08 21.70
C ASP A 249 -35.36 28.51 23.08
N LEU A 250 -34.52 29.27 23.79
CA LEU A 250 -34.01 28.95 25.13
C LEU A 250 -35.12 28.88 26.19
N GLY A 251 -36.34 29.31 25.88
CA GLY A 251 -37.53 29.13 26.72
C GLY A 251 -38.12 27.70 26.76
N SER A 252 -37.70 26.79 25.86
CA SER A 252 -38.29 25.45 25.75
C SER A 252 -37.57 24.33 26.54
N LEU A 253 -36.43 24.63 27.17
CA LEU A 253 -35.66 23.66 27.97
C LEU A 253 -36.23 23.42 29.38
N LEU A 254 -37.21 24.20 29.83
CA LEU A 254 -37.81 24.07 31.17
C LEU A 254 -39.06 23.18 31.23
N ASN A 255 -39.50 22.60 30.11
CA ASN A 255 -40.68 21.73 30.05
C ASN A 255 -40.38 20.33 29.47
N ASN A 256 -39.17 19.80 29.67
CA ASN A 256 -38.81 18.47 29.17
C ASN A 256 -39.55 17.35 29.95
N PRO A 257 -40.48 16.59 29.30
CA PRO A 257 -41.23 15.51 29.93
C PRO A 257 -40.35 14.37 30.45
N MET A 258 -39.16 14.20 29.87
CA MET A 258 -38.20 13.15 30.23
C MET A 258 -37.54 13.44 31.60
N LEU A 259 -37.39 14.72 31.97
CA LEU A 259 -36.89 15.12 33.29
C LEU A 259 -37.98 14.96 34.37
N ALA A 260 -39.23 15.27 34.03
CA ALA A 260 -40.38 15.03 34.90
C ALA A 260 -40.59 13.52 35.13
N GLN A 261 -40.42 12.70 34.08
CA GLN A 261 -40.52 11.25 34.15
C GLN A 261 -39.39 10.64 34.99
N MET A 262 -38.16 11.16 34.87
CA MET A 262 -37.02 10.78 35.72
C MET A 262 -37.22 11.17 37.20
N ALA A 263 -37.77 12.35 37.47
CA ALA A 263 -38.12 12.79 38.83
C ALA A 263 -39.25 11.95 39.44
N GLN A 264 -40.25 11.59 38.63
CA GLN A 264 -41.37 10.75 39.04
C GLN A 264 -40.95 9.29 39.28
N GLN A 265 -39.96 8.79 38.53
CA GLN A 265 -39.34 7.47 38.73
C GLN A 265 -38.45 7.43 39.99
N MET A 266 -37.77 8.53 40.32
CA MET A 266 -37.04 8.65 41.59
C MET A 266 -37.97 8.72 42.81
N MET A 267 -39.14 9.33 42.67
CA MET A 267 -40.19 9.38 43.70
C MET A 267 -40.90 8.03 43.87
N SER A 268 -41.12 7.27 42.80
CA SER A 268 -41.80 5.97 42.85
C SER A 268 -40.94 4.82 43.40
N ASN A 269 -39.62 4.91 43.27
CA ASN A 269 -38.70 3.83 43.65
C ASN A 269 -38.04 4.03 45.03
N GLY A 270 -38.51 4.99 45.84
CA GLY A 270 -38.00 5.23 47.20
C GLY A 270 -36.53 5.71 47.26
N GLY A 271 -35.94 6.10 46.12
CA GLY A 271 -34.52 6.46 46.04
C GLY A 271 -34.15 7.71 46.83
N LEU A 272 -35.11 8.64 47.00
CA LEU A 272 -34.94 9.83 47.83
C LEU A 272 -34.90 9.50 49.33
N GLU A 273 -35.62 8.45 49.74
CA GLU A 273 -35.73 8.00 51.13
C GLU A 273 -34.49 7.21 51.56
N GLN A 274 -33.85 6.49 50.64
CA GLN A 274 -32.53 5.88 50.83
C GLN A 274 -31.37 6.90 50.89
N LEU A 275 -31.50 8.02 50.16
CA LEU A 275 -30.53 9.13 50.21
C LEU A 275 -30.61 9.91 51.53
N MET A 276 -31.82 10.14 52.07
CA MET A 276 -32.01 10.84 53.34
C MET A 276 -31.77 9.97 54.59
N ASN A 277 -31.87 8.64 54.48
CA ASN A 277 -31.54 7.72 55.56
C ASN A 277 -30.07 7.29 55.59
N ASN A 278 -29.22 7.85 54.74
CA ASN A 278 -27.79 7.57 54.76
C ASN A 278 -27.13 8.23 56.01
N PRO A 279 -26.63 7.45 56.98
CA PRO A 279 -26.08 7.98 58.24
C PRO A 279 -24.89 8.92 58.03
N MET A 280 -24.14 8.76 56.93
CA MET A 280 -23.02 9.64 56.60
C MET A 280 -23.47 11.01 56.07
N LEU A 281 -24.57 11.10 55.31
CA LEU A 281 -25.13 12.38 54.87
C LEU A 281 -25.69 13.19 56.04
N ARG A 282 -26.26 12.49 57.04
CA ARG A 282 -26.68 13.10 58.31
C ARG A 282 -25.51 13.63 59.12
N ASN A 283 -24.45 12.83 59.28
CA ASN A 283 -23.22 13.25 59.97
C ASN A 283 -22.50 14.41 59.23
N MET A 284 -22.55 14.43 57.90
CA MET A 284 -21.98 15.51 57.10
C MET A 284 -22.81 16.81 57.21
N ALA A 285 -24.15 16.70 57.27
CA ALA A 285 -25.02 17.85 57.51
C ALA A 285 -24.88 18.41 58.95
N GLU A 286 -24.66 17.56 59.95
CA GLU A 286 -24.42 17.99 61.34
C GLU A 286 -23.03 18.61 61.55
N GLN A 287 -22.00 18.15 60.84
CA GLN A 287 -20.65 18.72 60.91
C GLN A 287 -20.52 20.11 60.24
N PHE A 288 -21.38 20.41 59.26
CA PHE A 288 -21.30 21.63 58.47
C PHE A 288 -22.49 22.60 58.68
N GLY A 289 -23.51 22.21 59.45
CA GLY A 289 -24.69 23.03 59.74
C GLY A 289 -24.51 24.12 60.81
N GLY A 290 -23.31 24.25 61.40
CA GLY A 290 -23.08 25.09 62.59
C GLY A 290 -22.25 26.36 62.41
N SER A 291 -21.59 26.59 61.26
CA SER A 291 -20.69 27.74 61.11
C SER A 291 -20.67 28.26 59.68
N GLY A 292 -20.93 29.56 59.53
CA GLY A 292 -21.11 30.23 58.25
C GLY A 292 -20.02 29.96 57.22
N GLY A 293 -20.44 29.40 56.09
CA GLY A 293 -20.09 29.91 54.75
C GLY A 293 -18.62 29.96 54.32
N GLN A 294 -17.78 28.94 54.61
CA GLN A 294 -16.52 28.75 53.89
C GLN A 294 -16.32 27.28 53.47
N MET A 295 -16.14 27.06 52.16
CA MET A 295 -15.71 25.77 51.60
C MET A 295 -14.22 25.54 51.90
N PRO A 296 -13.81 24.31 52.24
CA PRO A 296 -12.41 23.99 52.51
C PRO A 296 -11.55 23.90 51.24
N ASP A 297 -10.26 24.18 51.41
CA ASP A 297 -9.22 24.23 50.37
C ASP A 297 -8.97 22.85 49.73
N LEU A 298 -9.06 22.80 48.39
CA LEU A 298 -8.90 21.60 47.56
C LEU A 298 -7.52 20.93 47.74
N ASN A 299 -6.48 21.71 48.09
CA ASN A 299 -5.13 21.20 48.29
C ASN A 299 -4.98 20.35 49.57
N ALA A 300 -5.75 20.64 50.63
CA ALA A 300 -5.71 19.88 51.87
C ALA A 300 -6.43 18.52 51.76
N MET A 301 -7.43 18.42 50.87
CA MET A 301 -8.17 17.19 50.60
C MET A 301 -7.32 16.15 49.85
N MET A 302 -6.44 16.62 48.95
CA MET A 302 -5.56 15.78 48.12
C MET A 302 -4.36 15.20 48.87
N SER A 303 -4.00 15.76 50.02
CA SER A 303 -2.89 15.29 50.87
C SER A 303 -3.28 14.22 51.89
N ASN A 304 -4.57 13.88 52.02
CA ASN A 304 -5.03 12.91 53.01
C ASN A 304 -4.96 11.46 52.48
N PRO A 305 -4.09 10.59 53.03
CA PRO A 305 -3.89 9.23 52.53
C PRO A 305 -5.15 8.35 52.59
N GLN A 306 -6.03 8.61 53.56
CA GLN A 306 -7.26 7.84 53.78
C GLN A 306 -8.33 8.18 52.72
N LEU A 307 -8.40 9.44 52.28
CA LEU A 307 -9.26 9.86 51.17
C LEU A 307 -8.79 9.33 49.82
N ARG A 308 -7.47 9.19 49.61
CA ARG A 308 -6.90 8.51 48.43
C ARG A 308 -7.26 7.03 48.37
N GLN A 309 -7.19 6.34 49.51
CA GLN A 309 -7.55 4.92 49.61
C GLN A 309 -9.06 4.71 49.41
N MET A 310 -9.88 5.63 49.93
CA MET A 310 -11.32 5.66 49.72
C MET A 310 -11.69 5.94 48.24
N ALA A 311 -10.99 6.87 47.58
CA ALA A 311 -11.20 7.15 46.15
C ALA A 311 -10.78 5.96 45.26
N GLN A 312 -9.74 5.22 45.63
CA GLN A 312 -9.34 3.97 44.95
C GLN A 312 -10.37 2.84 45.13
N GLN A 313 -11.04 2.77 46.27
CA GLN A 313 -12.11 1.79 46.51
C GLN A 313 -13.44 2.18 45.85
N PHE A 314 -13.77 3.47 45.76
CA PHE A 314 -15.02 3.93 45.14
C PHE A 314 -14.96 4.02 43.60
N MET A 315 -13.80 4.29 43.00
CA MET A 315 -13.62 4.28 41.55
C MET A 315 -13.52 2.87 40.94
N GLY A 316 -13.35 1.83 41.77
CA GLY A 316 -13.40 0.42 41.35
C GLY A 316 -14.81 -0.17 41.26
N GLY A 317 -15.87 0.63 41.46
CA GLY A 317 -17.23 0.13 41.70
C GLY A 317 -18.31 0.59 40.71
N ALA A 318 -17.97 1.33 39.64
CA ALA A 318 -18.94 1.79 38.64
C ALA A 318 -18.68 1.15 37.27
N GLY A 319 -18.76 -0.18 37.23
CA GLY A 319 -18.69 -1.00 36.03
C GLY A 319 -19.58 -2.22 36.20
N GLY A 320 -20.89 -2.02 36.22
CA GLY A 320 -21.86 -3.12 36.23
C GLY A 320 -21.82 -3.85 34.89
N GLY A 321 -21.21 -5.04 34.85
CA GLY A 321 -21.27 -5.91 33.67
C GLY A 321 -20.22 -7.01 33.52
N ALA A 322 -19.16 -7.10 34.34
CA ALA A 322 -18.15 -8.16 34.18
C ALA A 322 -17.99 -9.01 35.46
N GLY A 323 -18.76 -10.09 35.53
CA GLY A 323 -18.49 -11.15 36.51
C GLY A 323 -17.17 -11.85 36.18
N GLY A 324 -16.20 -11.82 37.10
CA GLY A 324 -15.19 -12.87 37.30
C GLY A 324 -14.36 -13.36 36.11
N ALA A 325 -14.21 -12.57 35.03
CA ALA A 325 -13.43 -13.01 33.87
C ALA A 325 -11.94 -13.11 34.22
N LYS A 326 -11.34 -14.27 33.96
CA LYS A 326 -9.88 -14.46 34.07
C LYS A 326 -9.19 -13.44 33.14
N PRO A 327 -8.08 -12.80 33.57
CA PRO A 327 -7.33 -11.90 32.70
C PRO A 327 -6.93 -12.60 31.39
N ALA A 328 -6.98 -11.89 30.27
CA ALA A 328 -6.62 -12.40 28.95
C ALA A 328 -5.11 -12.62 28.82
N ASP A 329 -4.73 -13.70 28.15
CA ASP A 329 -3.34 -14.09 27.87
C ASP A 329 -2.67 -13.15 26.86
N ILE A 330 -3.45 -12.66 25.90
CA ILE A 330 -2.99 -11.80 24.80
C ILE A 330 -4.14 -10.92 24.29
N GLY A 331 -3.82 -9.74 23.80
CA GLY A 331 -4.76 -8.85 23.14
C GLY A 331 -4.50 -8.74 21.64
N LEU A 332 -5.55 -8.56 20.84
CA LEU A 332 -5.44 -8.25 19.42
C LEU A 332 -6.27 -7.03 19.04
N ILE A 333 -5.63 -6.07 18.38
CA ILE A 333 -6.21 -4.85 17.83
C ILE A 333 -6.33 -4.98 16.31
N GLY A 334 -7.56 -4.92 15.79
CA GLY A 334 -7.85 -4.98 14.36
C GLY A 334 -8.67 -6.20 13.96
N LEU A 335 -9.99 -6.02 13.83
CA LEU A 335 -10.96 -7.09 13.57
C LEU A 335 -11.36 -7.19 12.10
N ALA A 336 -10.37 -7.19 11.20
CA ALA A 336 -10.58 -7.66 9.83
C ALA A 336 -10.59 -9.21 9.81
N VAL A 337 -10.86 -9.81 8.64
CA VAL A 337 -10.93 -11.28 8.46
C VAL A 337 -9.71 -11.99 9.06
N MET A 338 -8.49 -11.50 8.80
CA MET A 338 -7.27 -12.08 9.38
C MET A 338 -7.25 -12.02 10.91
N GLY A 339 -7.69 -10.91 11.51
CA GLY A 339 -7.62 -10.69 12.95
C GLY A 339 -8.63 -11.54 13.70
N GLN A 340 -9.86 -11.60 13.21
CA GLN A 340 -10.91 -12.44 13.78
C GLN A 340 -10.49 -13.92 13.77
N ASN A 341 -10.02 -14.41 12.63
CA ASN A 341 -9.59 -15.80 12.50
C ASN A 341 -8.38 -16.14 13.39
N LEU A 342 -7.42 -15.22 13.53
CA LEU A 342 -6.28 -15.42 14.41
C LEU A 342 -6.68 -15.44 15.89
N ILE A 343 -7.62 -14.59 16.31
CA ILE A 343 -8.21 -14.62 17.66
C ILE A 343 -8.88 -15.98 17.92
N LEU A 344 -9.72 -16.45 17.01
CA LEU A 344 -10.42 -17.73 17.15
C LEU A 344 -9.44 -18.91 17.19
N ASN A 345 -8.39 -18.88 16.37
CA ASN A 345 -7.32 -19.87 16.42
C ASN A 345 -6.66 -19.90 17.80
N MET A 346 -6.19 -18.74 18.31
CA MET A 346 -5.62 -18.65 19.66
C MET A 346 -6.60 -19.15 20.74
N ASN A 347 -7.89 -18.86 20.59
CA ASN A 347 -8.92 -19.33 21.52
C ASN A 347 -9.07 -20.84 21.54
N ASP A 348 -9.11 -21.48 20.37
CA ASP A 348 -9.17 -22.94 20.23
C ASP A 348 -7.94 -23.64 20.85
N LYS A 349 -6.79 -22.95 20.88
CA LYS A 349 -5.56 -23.43 21.56
C LYS A 349 -5.57 -23.20 23.07
N GLY A 350 -6.67 -22.69 23.61
CA GLY A 350 -6.92 -22.54 25.04
C GLY A 350 -6.57 -21.17 25.62
N PHE A 351 -6.17 -20.20 24.80
CA PHE A 351 -5.83 -18.85 25.26
C PHE A 351 -7.08 -17.96 25.37
N THR A 352 -7.18 -17.20 26.45
CA THR A 352 -8.17 -16.11 26.56
C THR A 352 -7.62 -14.91 25.82
N VAL A 353 -8.37 -14.38 24.85
CA VAL A 353 -7.93 -13.28 23.99
C VAL A 353 -8.80 -12.06 24.20
N ALA A 354 -8.19 -10.90 24.41
CA ALA A 354 -8.90 -9.62 24.39
C ALA A 354 -8.97 -9.08 22.95
N ALA A 355 -10.16 -8.75 22.48
CA ALA A 355 -10.42 -8.21 21.15
C ALA A 355 -10.71 -6.71 21.26
N TYR A 356 -10.02 -5.91 20.44
CA TYR A 356 -10.30 -4.49 20.31
C TYR A 356 -10.25 -4.04 18.86
N ASN A 357 -11.04 -3.00 18.54
CA ASN A 357 -11.01 -2.35 17.25
C ASN A 357 -11.44 -0.89 17.39
N ARG A 358 -10.82 0.01 16.60
CA ARG A 358 -11.15 1.45 16.59
C ARG A 358 -12.64 1.73 16.41
N THR A 359 -13.30 0.96 15.56
CA THR A 359 -14.77 0.96 15.45
C THR A 359 -15.30 -0.14 16.37
N THR A 360 -15.84 0.25 17.52
CA THR A 360 -16.27 -0.68 18.59
C THR A 360 -17.42 -1.58 18.17
N SER A 361 -18.30 -1.16 17.27
CA SER A 361 -19.37 -2.03 16.73
C SER A 361 -18.85 -3.29 16.03
N LYS A 362 -17.58 -3.31 15.56
CA LYS A 362 -16.95 -4.53 15.06
C LYS A 362 -16.61 -5.52 16.18
N VAL A 363 -16.33 -5.02 17.38
CA VAL A 363 -16.10 -5.87 18.57
C VAL A 363 -17.42 -6.52 18.96
N ASP A 364 -18.49 -5.74 19.07
CA ASP A 364 -19.82 -6.26 19.41
C ASP A 364 -20.28 -7.31 18.41
N ASN A 365 -20.20 -7.00 17.11
CA ASN A 365 -20.58 -7.93 16.05
C ASN A 365 -19.78 -9.25 16.12
N PHE A 366 -18.46 -9.18 16.31
CA PHE A 366 -17.63 -10.37 16.40
C PHE A 366 -17.97 -11.24 17.63
N LEU A 367 -18.23 -10.63 18.79
CA LEU A 367 -18.61 -11.34 20.01
C LEU A 367 -20.02 -11.95 19.94
N GLU A 368 -20.94 -11.28 19.26
CA GLU A 368 -22.31 -11.76 19.06
C GLU A 368 -22.41 -12.88 18.02
N ASN A 369 -21.43 -12.97 17.10
CA ASN A 369 -21.39 -13.92 16.01
C ASN A 369 -20.24 -14.93 16.16
N GLU A 370 -19.11 -14.72 15.47
CA GLU A 370 -18.08 -15.75 15.30
C GLU A 370 -17.40 -16.15 16.61
N ALA A 371 -17.28 -15.23 17.58
CA ALA A 371 -16.71 -15.49 18.90
C ALA A 371 -17.77 -15.83 19.97
N LYS A 372 -19.04 -16.00 19.61
CA LYS A 372 -20.10 -16.35 20.55
C LYS A 372 -19.83 -17.70 21.21
N GLY A 373 -19.86 -17.72 22.55
CA GLY A 373 -19.63 -18.95 23.33
C GLY A 373 -18.15 -19.35 23.46
N THR A 374 -17.23 -18.50 22.98
CA THR A 374 -15.78 -18.68 23.16
C THR A 374 -15.31 -18.03 24.48
N LYS A 375 -13.99 -18.05 24.74
CA LYS A 375 -13.38 -17.31 25.87
C LYS A 375 -12.85 -15.93 25.46
N VAL A 376 -13.23 -15.42 24.28
CA VAL A 376 -12.82 -14.10 23.82
C VAL A 376 -13.57 -13.03 24.61
N VAL A 377 -12.86 -11.99 25.02
CA VAL A 377 -13.45 -10.82 25.69
C VAL A 377 -13.27 -9.58 24.82
N GLY A 378 -14.25 -8.68 24.79
CA GLY A 378 -14.14 -7.41 24.06
C GLY A 378 -13.77 -6.25 24.97
N ALA A 379 -13.22 -5.21 24.37
CA ALA A 379 -13.07 -3.90 24.99
C ALA A 379 -13.62 -2.81 24.07
N HIS A 380 -14.08 -1.71 24.68
CA HIS A 380 -14.63 -0.54 23.99
C HIS A 380 -13.73 0.69 24.11
N SER A 381 -12.66 0.61 24.89
CA SER A 381 -11.58 1.60 24.95
C SER A 381 -10.20 0.94 25.04
N LEU A 382 -9.13 1.67 24.70
CA LEU A 382 -7.76 1.16 24.86
C LEU A 382 -7.40 0.95 26.34
N GLN A 383 -7.90 1.79 27.25
CA GLN A 383 -7.68 1.67 28.68
C GLN A 383 -8.30 0.38 29.22
N GLU A 384 -9.54 0.11 28.83
CA GLU A 384 -10.22 -1.15 29.15
C GLU A 384 -9.46 -2.33 28.56
N PHE A 385 -9.11 -2.29 27.27
CA PHE A 385 -8.36 -3.33 26.59
C PHE A 385 -7.06 -3.69 27.34
N VAL A 386 -6.25 -2.69 27.69
CA VAL A 386 -4.98 -2.86 28.42
C VAL A 386 -5.21 -3.41 29.83
N SER A 387 -6.33 -3.06 30.48
CA SER A 387 -6.69 -3.54 31.82
C SER A 387 -7.08 -5.03 31.85
N LEU A 388 -7.54 -5.58 30.73
CA LEU A 388 -7.93 -6.99 30.61
C LEU A 388 -6.73 -7.93 30.49
N LEU A 389 -5.52 -7.43 30.22
CA LEU A 389 -4.35 -8.25 29.88
C LEU A 389 -3.51 -8.65 31.09
N LYS A 390 -3.02 -9.89 31.08
CA LYS A 390 -1.96 -10.35 31.99
C LYS A 390 -0.67 -9.56 31.74
N ARG A 391 0.16 -9.43 32.78
CA ARG A 391 1.52 -8.86 32.70
C ARG A 391 2.57 -9.98 32.48
N PRO A 392 3.64 -9.74 31.70
CA PRO A 392 3.80 -8.61 30.79
C PRO A 392 2.72 -8.64 29.70
N ARG A 393 2.18 -7.48 29.35
CA ARG A 393 1.08 -7.36 28.39
C ARG A 393 1.57 -7.69 27.00
N LYS A 394 0.79 -8.48 26.27
CA LYS A 394 1.10 -8.92 24.90
C LYS A 394 0.00 -8.39 23.98
N ILE A 395 0.35 -7.50 23.05
CA ILE A 395 -0.63 -6.82 22.20
C ILE A 395 -0.25 -7.00 20.73
N ILE A 396 -1.08 -7.73 19.98
CA ILE A 396 -0.96 -7.84 18.52
C ILE A 396 -1.69 -6.68 17.85
N LEU A 397 -1.00 -5.97 16.97
CA LEU A 397 -1.57 -5.01 16.03
C LEU A 397 -1.74 -5.69 14.67
N LEU A 398 -2.98 -5.90 14.23
CA LEU A 398 -3.31 -6.45 12.93
C LEU A 398 -4.15 -5.44 12.12
N VAL A 399 -3.54 -4.29 11.89
CA VAL A 399 -4.15 -3.12 11.25
C VAL A 399 -3.48 -2.83 9.90
N LYS A 400 -3.98 -1.83 9.17
CA LYS A 400 -3.34 -1.38 7.93
C LYS A 400 -1.90 -0.94 8.24
N ALA A 401 -0.93 -1.43 7.48
CA ALA A 401 0.47 -1.03 7.62
C ALA A 401 0.68 0.48 7.40
N GLY A 402 1.77 1.02 7.95
CA GLY A 402 2.09 2.45 7.88
C GLY A 402 1.53 3.25 9.06
N PRO A 403 1.02 4.48 8.85
CA PRO A 403 0.67 5.41 9.94
C PRO A 403 -0.35 4.88 10.95
N ALA A 404 -1.21 3.94 10.56
CA ALA A 404 -2.18 3.36 11.48
C ALA A 404 -1.51 2.49 12.56
N VAL A 405 -0.38 1.84 12.27
CA VAL A 405 0.38 1.10 13.29
C VAL A 405 1.00 2.08 14.27
N ASP A 406 1.67 3.12 13.78
CA ASP A 406 2.33 4.14 14.62
C ASP A 406 1.31 4.86 15.53
N SER A 407 0.16 5.25 14.99
CA SER A 407 -0.92 5.87 15.78
C SER A 407 -1.42 4.98 16.93
N PHE A 408 -1.48 3.65 16.76
CA PHE A 408 -1.82 2.75 17.85
C PHE A 408 -0.69 2.60 18.86
N ILE A 409 0.55 2.53 18.41
CA ILE A 409 1.73 2.48 19.28
C ILE A 409 1.74 3.72 20.20
N ASP A 410 1.55 4.92 19.65
CA ASP A 410 1.56 6.17 20.41
C ASP A 410 0.47 6.22 21.48
N GLN A 411 -0.73 5.70 21.17
CA GLN A 411 -1.83 5.61 22.13
C GLN A 411 -1.62 4.54 23.20
N LEU A 412 -0.87 3.48 22.89
CA LEU A 412 -0.58 2.38 23.81
C LEU A 412 0.54 2.74 24.80
N ILE A 413 1.60 3.41 24.35
CA ILE A 413 2.76 3.79 25.19
C ILE A 413 2.36 4.35 26.57
N PRO A 414 1.45 5.34 26.72
CA PRO A 414 1.10 5.89 28.03
C PRO A 414 0.32 4.92 28.94
N LEU A 415 -0.16 3.79 28.41
CA LEU A 415 -0.94 2.79 29.13
C LEU A 415 -0.11 1.55 29.51
N LEU A 416 1.09 1.41 28.96
CA LEU A 416 1.97 0.25 29.15
C LEU A 416 3.04 0.53 30.21
N GLU A 417 3.63 -0.55 30.73
CA GLU A 417 4.76 -0.49 31.64
C GLU A 417 5.98 -1.23 31.09
N LYS A 418 7.15 -1.01 31.70
CA LYS A 418 8.40 -1.61 31.25
C LYS A 418 8.29 -3.14 31.17
N GLY A 419 8.73 -3.71 30.05
CA GLY A 419 8.63 -5.14 29.75
C GLY A 419 7.37 -5.58 29.01
N ASP A 420 6.37 -4.70 28.84
CA ASP A 420 5.21 -4.98 27.99
C ASP A 420 5.63 -5.07 26.50
N ILE A 421 4.88 -5.85 25.73
CA ILE A 421 5.23 -6.31 24.38
C ILE A 421 4.17 -5.83 23.37
N ILE A 422 4.61 -5.07 22.38
CA ILE A 422 3.83 -4.73 21.19
C ILE A 422 4.29 -5.60 20.02
N ILE A 423 3.35 -6.24 19.35
CA ILE A 423 3.59 -7.14 18.23
C ILE A 423 2.89 -6.57 17.00
N ASP A 424 3.63 -6.10 16.01
CA ASP A 424 3.04 -5.74 14.71
C ASP A 424 2.93 -7.00 13.86
N GLY A 425 1.71 -7.48 13.62
CA GLY A 425 1.41 -8.64 12.78
C GLY A 425 1.07 -8.27 11.33
N GLY A 426 1.12 -6.98 10.98
CA GLY A 426 0.77 -6.48 9.67
C GLY A 426 1.79 -6.86 8.59
N ASN A 427 1.55 -6.41 7.35
CA ASN A 427 2.56 -6.45 6.29
C ASN A 427 3.35 -5.13 6.28
N SER A 428 3.96 -4.78 7.42
CA SER A 428 4.77 -3.57 7.54
C SER A 428 6.10 -3.70 6.78
N HIS A 429 6.60 -2.58 6.27
CA HIS A 429 7.93 -2.54 5.66
C HIS A 429 9.01 -2.70 6.74
N PHE A 430 10.02 -3.51 6.50
CA PHE A 430 11.01 -3.86 7.53
C PHE A 430 11.78 -2.66 8.14
N PRO A 431 12.07 -1.55 7.43
CA PRO A 431 12.71 -0.38 8.03
C PRO A 431 11.83 0.30 9.08
N ASP A 432 10.50 0.30 8.91
CA ASP A 432 9.59 0.81 9.95
C ASP A 432 9.69 -0.05 11.22
N SER A 433 9.91 -1.35 11.06
CA SER A 433 10.07 -2.27 12.19
C SER A 433 11.42 -2.10 12.88
N ASN A 434 12.49 -1.86 12.13
CA ASN A 434 13.79 -1.47 12.68
C ASN A 434 13.65 -0.21 13.56
N ARG A 435 12.98 0.82 13.02
CA ARG A 435 12.71 2.08 13.73
C ARG A 435 11.90 1.84 15.01
N ARG A 436 10.75 1.18 14.90
CA ARG A 436 9.83 0.88 16.03
C ARG A 436 10.52 0.06 17.13
N THR A 437 11.35 -0.92 16.75
CA THR A 437 12.11 -1.73 17.71
C THR A 437 12.97 -0.83 18.58
N LYS A 438 13.79 0.01 17.95
CA LYS A 438 14.69 0.93 18.67
C LYS A 438 13.93 1.92 19.55
N GLU A 439 12.91 2.59 19.00
CA GLU A 439 12.13 3.61 19.72
C GLU A 439 11.39 3.06 20.94
N LEU A 440 10.93 1.80 20.89
CA LEU A 440 10.22 1.17 22.00
C LEU A 440 11.17 0.62 23.05
N GLU A 441 12.32 0.07 22.65
CA GLU A 441 13.38 -0.37 23.57
C GLU A 441 13.92 0.80 24.41
N GLU A 442 14.10 1.99 23.83
CA GLU A 442 14.48 3.21 24.54
C GLU A 442 13.47 3.61 25.63
N LYS A 443 12.19 3.24 25.45
CA LYS A 443 11.11 3.45 26.43
C LYS A 443 10.96 2.29 27.43
N GLY A 444 11.78 1.24 27.29
CA GLY A 444 11.72 0.03 28.11
C GLY A 444 10.58 -0.92 27.74
N LEU A 445 10.00 -0.76 26.55
CA LEU A 445 9.00 -1.67 25.96
C LEU A 445 9.70 -2.62 24.99
N LEU A 446 9.10 -3.77 24.74
CA LEU A 446 9.61 -4.75 23.79
C LEU A 446 8.75 -4.73 22.52
N PHE A 447 9.38 -4.84 21.35
CA PHE A 447 8.68 -4.85 20.07
C PHE A 447 8.98 -6.13 19.28
N VAL A 448 7.97 -6.66 18.60
CA VAL A 448 8.12 -7.77 17.67
C VAL A 448 7.41 -7.43 16.37
N GLY A 449 8.15 -7.33 15.27
CA GLY A 449 7.58 -7.34 13.92
C GLY A 449 7.43 -8.78 13.45
N SER A 450 6.20 -9.25 13.23
CA SER A 450 5.92 -10.64 12.88
C SER A 450 5.15 -10.75 11.57
N GLY A 451 5.77 -11.39 10.59
CA GLY A 451 5.04 -11.83 9.41
C GLY A 451 3.96 -12.85 9.75
N VAL A 452 2.74 -12.65 9.23
CA VAL A 452 1.65 -13.64 9.29
C VAL A 452 1.25 -14.06 7.87
N SER A 453 1.35 -15.34 7.54
CA SER A 453 1.01 -15.86 6.19
C SER A 453 0.05 -17.04 6.26
N GLY A 454 -0.84 -17.17 5.27
CA GLY A 454 -1.81 -18.26 5.15
C GLY A 454 -3.21 -17.89 4.68
N GLY A 455 -3.47 -16.59 4.49
CA GLY A 455 -4.81 -16.11 4.15
C GLY A 455 -5.81 -16.35 5.28
N GLU A 456 -7.09 -16.27 4.96
CA GLU A 456 -8.19 -16.42 5.92
C GLU A 456 -8.18 -17.81 6.60
N GLU A 457 -8.15 -18.86 5.79
CA GLU A 457 -8.18 -20.24 6.27
C GLU A 457 -6.91 -20.59 7.08
N GLY A 458 -5.73 -20.13 6.60
CA GLY A 458 -4.48 -20.30 7.34
C GLY A 458 -4.52 -19.58 8.69
N ALA A 459 -5.02 -18.34 8.77
CA ALA A 459 -5.15 -17.65 10.06
C ALA A 459 -6.02 -18.42 11.06
N ARG A 460 -7.08 -19.08 10.59
CA ARG A 460 -8.04 -19.82 11.42
C ARG A 460 -7.50 -21.14 11.97
N HIS A 461 -6.73 -21.86 11.18
CA HIS A 461 -6.34 -23.25 11.51
C HIS A 461 -4.85 -23.43 11.81
N GLY A 462 -4.02 -22.50 11.35
CA GLY A 462 -2.58 -22.53 11.56
C GLY A 462 -1.84 -21.70 10.52
N PRO A 463 -1.50 -20.43 10.80
CA PRO A 463 -0.70 -19.64 9.88
C PRO A 463 0.78 -20.00 10.02
N SER A 464 1.58 -19.52 9.09
CA SER A 464 3.02 -19.33 9.31
C SER A 464 3.24 -18.01 10.04
N LEU A 465 4.04 -18.03 11.10
CA LEU A 465 4.36 -16.86 11.94
C LEU A 465 5.87 -16.64 11.98
N MET A 466 6.31 -15.44 11.62
CA MET A 466 7.73 -15.10 11.42
C MET A 466 8.14 -13.94 12.35
N PRO A 467 8.24 -14.14 13.67
CA PRO A 467 8.58 -13.09 14.62
C PRO A 467 10.06 -12.70 14.61
N GLY A 468 10.34 -11.39 14.60
CA GLY A 468 11.66 -10.81 14.88
C GLY A 468 11.54 -9.45 15.58
N GLY A 469 12.61 -8.96 16.20
CA GLY A 469 12.58 -7.72 17.00
C GLY A 469 13.39 -7.83 18.29
N SER A 470 12.79 -7.46 19.42
CA SER A 470 13.39 -7.57 20.75
C SER A 470 13.41 -9.03 21.22
N ALA A 471 14.57 -9.68 21.20
CA ALA A 471 14.71 -11.10 21.56
C ALA A 471 14.17 -11.46 22.96
N ALA A 472 14.18 -10.50 23.91
CA ALA A 472 13.61 -10.68 25.24
C ALA A 472 12.08 -10.93 25.25
N ALA A 473 11.36 -10.57 24.18
CA ALA A 473 9.94 -10.86 24.04
C ALA A 473 9.66 -12.30 23.62
N TRP A 474 10.63 -13.01 23.04
CA TRP A 474 10.40 -14.34 22.48
C TRP A 474 9.95 -15.37 23.52
N PRO A 475 10.59 -15.53 24.69
CA PRO A 475 10.14 -16.48 25.72
C PRO A 475 8.70 -16.23 26.17
N GLU A 476 8.27 -14.97 26.15
CA GLU A 476 6.94 -14.54 26.57
C GLU A 476 5.85 -14.87 25.54
N ILE A 477 6.15 -14.87 24.24
CA ILE A 477 5.15 -15.09 23.18
C ILE A 477 5.26 -16.47 22.53
N LYS A 478 6.38 -17.19 22.73
CA LYS A 478 6.73 -18.45 22.06
C LYS A 478 5.61 -19.49 22.13
N GLU A 479 5.07 -19.74 23.33
CA GLU A 479 4.05 -20.78 23.50
C GLU A 479 2.77 -20.46 22.70
N ILE A 480 2.32 -19.20 22.74
CA ILE A 480 1.13 -18.75 22.02
C ILE A 480 1.37 -18.90 20.52
N PHE A 481 2.48 -18.36 20.04
CA PHE A 481 2.82 -18.36 18.61
C PHE A 481 2.99 -19.78 18.06
N GLN A 482 3.74 -20.65 18.74
CA GLN A 482 3.99 -22.01 18.25
C GLN A 482 2.76 -22.91 18.30
N LYS A 483 1.86 -22.74 19.28
CA LYS A 483 0.59 -23.49 19.32
C LYS A 483 -0.42 -23.02 18.28
N THR A 484 -0.41 -21.72 17.97
CA THR A 484 -1.30 -21.11 16.98
C THR A 484 -0.83 -21.38 15.55
N ALA A 485 0.48 -21.53 15.32
CA ALA A 485 1.05 -21.79 14.01
C ALA A 485 0.66 -23.17 13.43
N ALA A 486 0.72 -23.29 12.10
CA ALA A 486 0.68 -24.58 11.42
C ALA A 486 1.76 -25.52 11.93
N GLN A 487 1.53 -26.83 11.82
CA GLN A 487 2.50 -27.85 12.17
C GLN A 487 2.96 -28.60 10.91
N SER A 488 4.26 -28.85 10.77
CA SER A 488 4.83 -29.67 9.70
C SER A 488 5.72 -30.74 10.32
N ASP A 489 5.37 -32.02 10.15
CA ASP A 489 6.04 -33.16 10.81
C ASP A 489 6.18 -33.00 12.35
N GLY A 490 5.18 -32.39 12.98
CA GLY A 490 5.17 -32.11 14.43
C GLY A 490 6.00 -30.89 14.87
N GLU A 491 6.62 -30.18 13.93
CA GLU A 491 7.36 -28.93 14.20
C GLU A 491 6.45 -27.72 13.86
N PRO A 492 6.38 -26.69 14.74
CA PRO A 492 5.61 -25.49 14.46
C PRO A 492 6.25 -24.70 13.32
N CYS A 493 5.43 -24.21 12.40
CA CYS A 493 5.81 -23.26 11.34
C CYS A 493 5.96 -21.84 11.92
N CYS A 494 6.69 -21.75 13.04
CA CYS A 494 7.00 -20.54 13.78
C CYS A 494 8.24 -20.75 14.65
N ASP A 495 9.24 -19.87 14.47
CA ASP A 495 10.42 -19.77 15.30
C ASP A 495 10.94 -18.33 15.29
N TRP A 496 11.88 -18.01 16.19
CA TRP A 496 12.51 -16.68 16.21
C TRP A 496 13.37 -16.47 14.96
N VAL A 497 13.08 -15.42 14.21
CA VAL A 497 13.75 -15.12 12.93
C VAL A 497 15.08 -14.39 13.15
N GLY A 498 15.08 -13.38 14.02
CA GLY A 498 16.23 -12.50 14.23
C GLY A 498 15.83 -11.15 14.80
N ASP A 499 16.79 -10.23 14.85
CA ASP A 499 16.64 -8.93 15.52
C ASP A 499 15.93 -7.89 14.64
N GLY A 500 15.45 -6.80 15.28
CA GLY A 500 14.83 -5.67 14.58
C GLY A 500 13.70 -6.07 13.62
N GLY A 501 13.82 -5.68 12.36
CA GLY A 501 12.83 -5.93 11.31
C GLY A 501 12.92 -7.29 10.63
N ALA A 502 13.77 -8.22 11.11
CA ALA A 502 14.04 -9.49 10.43
C ALA A 502 12.78 -10.32 10.13
N GLY A 503 11.81 -10.37 11.05
CA GLY A 503 10.54 -11.09 10.86
C GLY A 503 9.72 -10.56 9.68
N HIS A 504 9.57 -9.24 9.59
CA HIS A 504 8.90 -8.59 8.45
C HIS A 504 9.72 -8.66 7.16
N TYR A 505 11.06 -8.66 7.25
CA TYR A 505 11.93 -8.86 6.09
C TYR A 505 11.72 -10.25 5.47
N VAL A 506 11.75 -11.31 6.29
CA VAL A 506 11.48 -12.68 5.83
C VAL A 506 10.08 -12.79 5.23
N LYS A 507 9.09 -12.11 5.80
CA LYS A 507 7.73 -12.06 5.23
C LYS A 507 7.67 -11.36 3.88
N MET A 508 8.40 -10.27 3.71
CA MET A 508 8.52 -9.55 2.45
C MET A 508 9.09 -10.48 1.38
N VAL A 509 10.22 -11.15 1.66
CA VAL A 509 10.85 -12.11 0.74
C VAL A 509 9.94 -13.29 0.42
N HIS A 510 9.22 -13.84 1.41
CA HIS A 510 8.17 -14.83 1.18
C HIS A 510 7.16 -14.35 0.12
N ASN A 511 6.66 -13.11 0.22
CA ASN A 511 5.71 -12.58 -0.77
C ASN A 511 6.37 -12.33 -2.14
N GLY A 512 7.66 -12.01 -2.20
CA GLY A 512 8.40 -11.98 -3.45
C GLY A 512 8.43 -13.36 -4.12
N ILE A 513 8.77 -14.40 -3.36
CA ILE A 513 8.78 -15.80 -3.83
C ILE A 513 7.36 -16.22 -4.27
N GLU A 514 6.33 -15.85 -3.51
CA GLU A 514 4.92 -16.09 -3.87
C GLU A 514 4.58 -15.48 -5.24
N TYR A 515 5.06 -14.27 -5.54
CA TYR A 515 4.85 -13.64 -6.85
C TYR A 515 5.55 -14.42 -7.96
N GLY A 516 6.78 -14.88 -7.70
CA GLY A 516 7.52 -15.75 -8.62
C GLY A 516 6.79 -17.06 -8.92
N ASP A 517 6.34 -17.78 -7.88
CA ASP A 517 5.62 -19.04 -8.03
C ASP A 517 4.31 -18.87 -8.82
N MET A 518 3.52 -17.85 -8.50
CA MET A 518 2.29 -17.55 -9.24
C MET A 518 2.56 -17.22 -10.72
N GLN A 519 3.61 -16.45 -11.00
CA GLN A 519 3.96 -16.07 -12.38
C GLN A 519 4.43 -17.29 -13.19
N LEU A 520 5.27 -18.15 -12.61
CA LEU A 520 5.71 -19.39 -13.26
C LEU A 520 4.53 -20.33 -13.59
N ILE A 521 3.57 -20.45 -12.66
CA ILE A 521 2.35 -21.23 -12.88
C ILE A 521 1.50 -20.62 -14.01
N ALA A 522 1.36 -19.29 -14.04
CA ALA A 522 0.64 -18.58 -15.10
C ALA A 522 1.30 -18.74 -16.48
N GLU A 523 2.63 -18.80 -16.53
CA GLU A 523 3.39 -19.11 -17.76
C GLU A 523 3.16 -20.54 -18.22
N ALA A 524 3.18 -21.52 -17.31
CA ALA A 524 2.85 -22.90 -17.64
C ALA A 524 1.41 -23.02 -18.19
N TYR A 525 0.43 -22.36 -17.55
CA TYR A 525 -0.94 -22.28 -18.06
C TYR A 525 -0.98 -21.66 -19.47
N SER A 526 -0.28 -20.55 -19.69
CA SER A 526 -0.27 -19.84 -20.98
C SER A 526 0.33 -20.70 -22.11
N ILE A 527 1.38 -21.46 -21.82
CA ILE A 527 1.98 -22.40 -22.78
C ILE A 527 1.01 -23.53 -23.14
N LEU A 528 0.31 -24.11 -22.15
CA LEU A 528 -0.67 -25.16 -22.39
C LEU A 528 -1.89 -24.64 -23.16
N LYS A 529 -2.40 -23.45 -22.80
CA LYS A 529 -3.59 -22.85 -23.43
C LYS A 529 -3.30 -22.31 -24.83
N LEU A 530 -2.28 -21.47 -24.98
CA LEU A 530 -1.98 -20.79 -26.25
C LEU A 530 -1.11 -21.64 -27.19
N GLY A 531 -0.17 -22.40 -26.63
CA GLY A 531 0.76 -23.23 -27.41
C GLY A 531 0.15 -24.57 -27.81
N LEU A 532 -0.34 -25.35 -26.84
CA LEU A 532 -0.94 -26.67 -27.10
C LEU A 532 -2.44 -26.63 -27.42
N GLY A 533 -3.12 -25.51 -27.18
CA GLY A 533 -4.54 -25.36 -27.45
C GLY A 533 -5.46 -26.19 -26.54
N LEU A 534 -5.03 -26.45 -25.29
CA LEU A 534 -5.80 -27.24 -24.33
C LEU A 534 -6.91 -26.43 -23.66
N GLU A 535 -8.00 -27.08 -23.28
CA GLU A 535 -9.09 -26.45 -22.53
C GLU A 535 -8.82 -26.44 -21.02
N GLU A 536 -9.47 -25.53 -20.28
CA GLU A 536 -9.23 -25.30 -18.85
C GLU A 536 -9.32 -26.59 -18.02
N LYS A 537 -10.26 -27.49 -18.36
CA LYS A 537 -10.42 -28.77 -17.70
C LYS A 537 -9.23 -29.72 -17.94
N GLU A 538 -8.70 -29.79 -19.16
CA GLU A 538 -7.53 -30.62 -19.47
C GLU A 538 -6.29 -30.07 -18.75
N ILE A 539 -6.16 -28.74 -18.70
CA ILE A 539 -5.07 -28.09 -17.97
C ILE A 539 -5.20 -28.33 -16.46
N SER A 540 -6.41 -28.27 -15.90
CA SER A 540 -6.69 -28.64 -14.51
C SER A 540 -6.24 -30.07 -14.19
N GLU A 541 -6.54 -31.03 -15.07
CA GLU A 541 -6.12 -32.43 -14.90
C GLU A 541 -4.58 -32.58 -14.89
N ILE A 542 -3.86 -31.83 -15.73
CA ILE A 542 -2.40 -31.78 -15.74
C ILE A 542 -1.85 -31.23 -14.41
N PHE A 543 -2.35 -30.07 -13.95
CA PHE A 543 -1.95 -29.53 -12.65
C PHE A 543 -2.30 -30.48 -11.50
N GLY A 544 -3.42 -31.20 -11.60
CA GLY A 544 -3.80 -32.26 -10.65
C GLY A 544 -2.86 -33.47 -10.65
N GLN A 545 -2.18 -33.76 -11.77
CA GLN A 545 -1.14 -34.77 -11.85
C GLN A 545 0.17 -34.25 -11.25
N TRP A 546 0.60 -33.03 -11.62
CA TRP A 546 1.79 -32.38 -11.07
C TRP A 546 1.73 -32.22 -9.54
N ASN A 547 0.54 -31.97 -8.99
CA ASN A 547 0.34 -31.88 -7.54
C ASN A 547 0.54 -33.19 -6.76
N LYS A 548 0.77 -34.32 -7.45
CA LYS A 548 1.08 -35.61 -6.82
C LYS A 548 2.58 -35.93 -6.85
N GLY A 549 3.38 -35.03 -7.41
CA GLY A 549 4.81 -35.21 -7.66
C GLY A 549 5.67 -34.13 -7.00
N VAL A 550 6.74 -33.73 -7.69
CA VAL A 550 7.75 -32.78 -7.17
C VAL A 550 7.19 -31.35 -7.01
N LEU A 551 6.06 -31.06 -7.64
CA LEU A 551 5.37 -29.77 -7.58
C LEU A 551 4.23 -29.72 -6.53
N ASP A 552 4.03 -30.78 -5.74
CA ASP A 552 3.03 -30.80 -4.66
C ASP A 552 3.13 -29.55 -3.77
N SER A 553 2.13 -28.68 -3.92
CA SER A 553 2.09 -27.37 -3.29
C SER A 553 0.69 -26.78 -3.31
N PHE A 554 0.42 -25.89 -2.35
CA PHE A 554 -0.88 -25.23 -2.27
C PHE A 554 -1.22 -24.42 -3.54
N LEU A 555 -0.24 -23.74 -4.13
CA LEU A 555 -0.49 -22.94 -5.33
C LEU A 555 -0.89 -23.82 -6.53
N ILE A 556 -0.26 -24.98 -6.70
CA ILE A 556 -0.62 -25.93 -7.77
C ILE A 556 -2.01 -26.54 -7.50
N GLU A 557 -2.32 -26.86 -6.24
CA GLU A 557 -3.63 -27.35 -5.82
C GLU A 557 -4.74 -26.35 -6.15
N ILE A 558 -4.61 -25.09 -5.74
CA ILE A 558 -5.65 -24.08 -6.04
C ILE A 558 -5.70 -23.77 -7.53
N THR A 559 -4.59 -23.86 -8.28
CA THR A 559 -4.60 -23.70 -9.74
C THR A 559 -5.43 -24.79 -10.42
N ARG A 560 -5.31 -26.05 -9.98
CA ARG A 560 -6.20 -27.14 -10.43
C ARG A 560 -7.66 -26.76 -10.17
N ASP A 561 -7.98 -26.32 -8.95
CA ASP A 561 -9.36 -26.07 -8.54
C ASP A 561 -10.00 -24.87 -9.26
N VAL A 562 -9.27 -23.76 -9.41
CA VAL A 562 -9.80 -22.58 -10.12
C VAL A 562 -10.00 -22.84 -11.62
N LEU A 563 -9.15 -23.68 -12.23
CA LEU A 563 -9.32 -24.09 -13.63
C LEU A 563 -10.49 -25.06 -13.83
N ALA A 564 -10.84 -25.86 -12.81
CA ALA A 564 -12.00 -26.74 -12.83
C ALA A 564 -13.32 -26.00 -12.53
N TYR A 565 -13.26 -24.79 -11.99
CA TYR A 565 -14.44 -24.04 -11.57
C TYR A 565 -15.17 -23.40 -12.76
N ASN A 566 -16.44 -23.77 -12.90
CA ASN A 566 -17.36 -23.15 -13.85
C ASN A 566 -18.24 -22.10 -13.17
N ASP A 567 -18.52 -21.03 -13.91
CA ASP A 567 -19.52 -20.03 -13.54
C ASP A 567 -20.95 -20.62 -13.67
N THR A 568 -21.94 -19.86 -13.21
CA THR A 568 -23.38 -20.18 -13.22
C THR A 568 -23.95 -20.48 -14.61
N ASP A 569 -23.29 -20.07 -15.68
CA ASP A 569 -23.64 -20.40 -17.08
C ASP A 569 -22.98 -21.70 -17.59
N GLY A 570 -22.22 -22.40 -16.74
CA GLY A 570 -21.52 -23.63 -17.07
C GLY A 570 -20.20 -23.45 -17.82
N GLN A 571 -19.77 -22.21 -18.10
CA GLN A 571 -18.47 -21.93 -18.73
C GLN A 571 -17.35 -21.78 -17.69
N PRO A 572 -16.08 -22.09 -18.03
CA PRO A 572 -14.96 -21.87 -17.13
C PRO A 572 -14.88 -20.41 -16.66
N MET A 573 -14.61 -20.21 -15.37
CA MET A 573 -14.55 -18.86 -14.79
C MET A 573 -13.27 -18.11 -15.20
N VAL A 574 -12.13 -18.80 -15.29
CA VAL A 574 -10.81 -18.18 -15.53
C VAL A 574 -10.77 -17.29 -16.79
N PRO A 575 -11.27 -17.70 -17.97
CA PRO A 575 -11.28 -16.86 -19.17
C PRO A 575 -12.15 -15.60 -19.07
N LYS A 576 -13.04 -15.51 -18.08
CA LYS A 576 -13.91 -14.34 -17.85
C LYS A 576 -13.27 -13.29 -16.94
N ILE A 577 -12.18 -13.63 -16.26
CA ILE A 577 -11.50 -12.73 -15.33
C ILE A 577 -10.66 -11.73 -16.14
N LEU A 578 -10.77 -10.45 -15.78
CA LEU A 578 -9.92 -9.40 -16.36
C LEU A 578 -8.45 -9.69 -16.06
N ASP A 579 -7.64 -9.77 -17.11
CA ASP A 579 -6.19 -10.04 -17.05
C ASP A 579 -5.38 -8.80 -16.63
N SER A 580 -5.73 -8.22 -15.47
CA SER A 580 -5.06 -7.09 -14.83
C SER A 580 -4.75 -7.43 -13.38
N ALA A 581 -3.52 -7.85 -13.11
CA ALA A 581 -3.11 -8.36 -11.82
C ALA A 581 -2.86 -7.22 -10.81
N GLY A 582 -3.65 -7.20 -9.73
CA GLY A 582 -3.39 -6.32 -8.59
C GLY A 582 -2.12 -6.68 -7.81
N GLN A 583 -1.60 -5.70 -7.08
CA GLN A 583 -0.50 -5.89 -6.12
C GLN A 583 -0.62 -4.94 -4.93
N LYS A 584 -0.19 -5.38 -3.75
CA LYS A 584 -0.26 -4.60 -2.49
C LYS A 584 1.10 -4.03 -2.05
N GLY A 585 2.11 -4.11 -2.90
CA GLY A 585 3.45 -3.50 -2.70
C GLY A 585 4.53 -4.41 -2.14
N THR A 586 4.21 -5.48 -1.40
CA THR A 586 5.22 -6.35 -0.76
C THR A 586 6.15 -7.07 -1.75
N GLY A 587 5.62 -7.56 -2.88
CA GLY A 587 6.44 -8.14 -3.95
C GLY A 587 7.40 -7.12 -4.56
N LYS A 588 6.93 -5.88 -4.79
CA LYS A 588 7.75 -4.75 -5.27
C LYS A 588 8.90 -4.44 -4.30
N TRP A 589 8.65 -4.44 -3.00
CA TRP A 589 9.71 -4.20 -2.01
C TRP A 589 10.82 -5.25 -2.03
N THR A 590 10.49 -6.52 -2.31
CA THR A 590 11.52 -7.56 -2.50
C THR A 590 12.44 -7.23 -3.68
N ALA A 591 11.86 -6.85 -4.82
CA ALA A 591 12.63 -6.47 -6.01
C ALA A 591 13.46 -5.20 -5.79
N ILE A 592 12.92 -4.18 -5.11
CA ILE A 592 13.65 -2.96 -4.77
C ILE A 592 14.81 -3.28 -3.83
N ASN A 593 14.57 -4.02 -2.75
CA ASN A 593 15.61 -4.34 -1.80
C ASN A 593 16.72 -5.21 -2.42
N ALA A 594 16.38 -6.08 -3.39
CA ALA A 594 17.39 -6.79 -4.17
C ALA A 594 18.28 -5.84 -4.98
N LEU A 595 17.72 -4.78 -5.58
CA LEU A 595 18.49 -3.74 -6.25
C LEU A 595 19.37 -2.97 -5.26
N ASP A 596 18.82 -2.59 -4.11
CA ASP A 596 19.55 -1.86 -3.06
C ASP A 596 20.76 -2.67 -2.54
N LEU A 597 20.59 -3.99 -2.34
CA LEU A 597 21.63 -4.91 -1.86
C LEU A 597 22.50 -5.49 -2.99
N GLY A 598 22.30 -5.06 -4.24
CA GLY A 598 23.06 -5.55 -5.39
C GLY A 598 22.92 -7.07 -5.63
N GLN A 599 21.78 -7.68 -5.27
CA GLN A 599 21.52 -9.11 -5.43
C GLN A 599 20.69 -9.42 -6.68
N PRO A 600 21.05 -10.45 -7.48
CA PRO A 600 20.41 -10.77 -8.75
C PRO A 600 19.10 -11.57 -8.58
N VAL A 601 18.09 -10.97 -7.94
CA VAL A 601 16.77 -11.59 -7.72
C VAL A 601 15.85 -11.36 -8.92
N THR A 602 16.30 -11.85 -10.08
CA THR A 602 15.72 -11.51 -11.39
C THR A 602 14.30 -12.02 -11.58
N LEU A 603 14.00 -13.24 -11.16
CA LEU A 603 12.69 -13.86 -11.41
C LEU A 603 11.58 -13.12 -10.67
N ILE A 604 11.81 -12.74 -9.40
CA ILE A 604 10.84 -11.97 -8.62
C ILE A 604 10.66 -10.57 -9.24
N GLY A 605 11.74 -9.96 -9.73
CA GLY A 605 11.66 -8.70 -10.49
C GLY A 605 10.76 -8.82 -11.72
N GLU A 606 10.97 -9.87 -12.54
CA GLU A 606 10.13 -10.15 -13.70
C GLU A 606 8.68 -10.46 -13.31
N ALA A 607 8.44 -11.16 -12.20
CA ALA A 607 7.08 -11.40 -11.71
C ALA A 607 6.36 -10.10 -11.30
N VAL A 608 7.09 -9.11 -10.75
CA VAL A 608 6.54 -7.77 -10.49
C VAL A 608 6.25 -7.03 -11.80
N PHE A 609 7.18 -7.05 -12.75
CA PHE A 609 6.99 -6.38 -14.04
C PHE A 609 5.90 -7.01 -14.89
N ALA A 610 5.71 -8.33 -14.84
CA ALA A 610 4.61 -9.02 -15.51
C ALA A 610 3.24 -8.53 -15.00
N ARG A 611 3.10 -8.27 -13.70
CA ARG A 611 1.89 -7.64 -13.14
C ARG A 611 1.71 -6.22 -13.66
N CYS A 612 2.77 -5.41 -13.67
CA CYS A 612 2.73 -4.06 -14.26
C CYS A 612 2.31 -4.09 -15.74
N LEU A 613 2.85 -5.02 -16.53
CA LEU A 613 2.48 -5.20 -17.94
C LEU A 613 1.01 -5.60 -18.09
N SER A 614 0.49 -6.49 -17.24
CA SER A 614 -0.92 -6.89 -17.27
C SER A 614 -1.85 -5.70 -16.99
N ALA A 615 -1.46 -4.76 -16.12
CA ALA A 615 -2.23 -3.57 -15.80
C ALA A 615 -2.36 -2.58 -16.97
N LEU A 616 -1.46 -2.63 -17.95
CA LEU A 616 -1.53 -1.83 -19.19
C LEU A 616 -2.53 -2.43 -20.20
N LYS A 617 -3.72 -2.84 -19.73
CA LYS A 617 -4.69 -3.63 -20.51
C LYS A 617 -5.10 -2.93 -21.81
N GLU A 618 -5.54 -1.69 -21.73
CA GLU A 618 -6.02 -0.93 -22.89
C GLU A 618 -4.88 -0.65 -23.89
N GLU A 619 -3.65 -0.49 -23.39
CA GLU A 619 -2.48 -0.34 -24.24
C GLU A 619 -2.12 -1.63 -24.96
N ARG A 620 -2.15 -2.78 -24.27
CA ARG A 620 -1.95 -4.10 -24.89
C ARG A 620 -3.02 -4.40 -25.93
N GLU A 621 -4.27 -4.02 -25.69
CA GLU A 621 -5.34 -4.16 -26.68
C GLU A 621 -5.08 -3.34 -27.95
N ARG A 622 -4.63 -2.08 -27.81
CA ARG A 622 -4.22 -1.27 -28.97
C ARG A 622 -3.02 -1.90 -29.67
N ALA A 623 -2.00 -2.30 -28.93
CA ALA A 623 -0.79 -2.92 -29.45
C ALA A 623 -1.10 -4.20 -30.24
N SER A 624 -2.02 -5.03 -29.77
CA SER A 624 -2.42 -6.28 -30.44
C SER A 624 -2.99 -6.11 -31.86
N LYS A 625 -3.49 -4.91 -32.18
CA LYS A 625 -4.06 -4.58 -33.50
C LYS A 625 -3.01 -4.10 -34.51
N VAL A 626 -1.83 -3.68 -34.03
CA VAL A 626 -0.78 -3.04 -34.85
C VAL A 626 0.54 -3.81 -34.84
N LEU A 627 0.82 -4.58 -33.79
CA LEU A 627 1.99 -5.44 -33.68
C LEU A 627 1.61 -6.87 -34.08
N SER A 628 2.39 -7.46 -34.99
CA SER A 628 2.22 -8.86 -35.39
C SER A 628 3.20 -9.75 -34.64
N GLY A 629 2.74 -10.97 -34.29
CA GLY A 629 3.56 -12.02 -33.70
C GLY A 629 3.70 -13.24 -34.62
N PRO A 630 4.51 -14.24 -34.25
CA PRO A 630 4.58 -15.49 -34.97
C PRO A 630 3.21 -16.20 -34.98
N LYS A 631 2.88 -16.86 -36.09
CA LYS A 631 1.68 -17.70 -36.15
C LYS A 631 1.96 -19.03 -35.48
N ILE A 632 1.24 -19.32 -34.40
CA ILE A 632 1.30 -20.62 -33.72
C ILE A 632 0.70 -21.67 -34.68
N LYS A 633 1.54 -22.62 -35.09
CA LYS A 633 1.10 -23.80 -35.83
C LYS A 633 0.70 -24.90 -34.83
N PRO A 634 -0.22 -25.80 -35.19
CA PRO A 634 -0.51 -26.97 -34.38
C PRO A 634 0.78 -27.70 -34.02
N PHE A 635 0.97 -27.99 -32.73
CA PHE A 635 2.13 -28.74 -32.26
C PHE A 635 2.12 -30.16 -32.83
N ASP A 636 3.20 -30.55 -33.50
CA ASP A 636 3.37 -31.82 -34.20
C ASP A 636 4.33 -32.79 -33.48
N GLY A 637 4.84 -32.40 -32.31
CA GLY A 637 5.66 -33.25 -31.44
C GLY A 637 4.87 -34.13 -30.48
N ASP A 638 5.59 -34.86 -29.62
CA ASP A 638 5.00 -35.65 -28.55
C ASP A 638 4.46 -34.73 -27.44
N LYS A 639 3.13 -34.58 -27.37
CA LYS A 639 2.45 -33.75 -26.38
C LYS A 639 2.77 -34.16 -24.94
N LYS A 640 2.89 -35.47 -24.67
CA LYS A 640 3.17 -35.95 -23.31
C LYS A 640 4.58 -35.55 -22.90
N GLN A 641 5.57 -35.81 -23.74
CA GLN A 641 6.94 -35.39 -23.48
C GLN A 641 7.04 -33.87 -23.29
N PHE A 642 6.29 -33.09 -24.08
CA PHE A 642 6.25 -31.64 -23.93
C PHE A 642 5.66 -31.20 -22.58
N ILE A 643 4.59 -31.85 -22.11
CA ILE A 643 4.00 -31.57 -20.80
C ILE A 643 4.97 -31.96 -19.67
N ASP A 644 5.65 -33.10 -19.79
CA ASP A 644 6.67 -33.54 -18.83
C ASP A 644 7.86 -32.55 -18.80
N ASP A 645 8.30 -32.05 -19.97
CA ASP A 645 9.32 -31.01 -20.07
C ASP A 645 8.87 -29.70 -19.42
N LEU A 646 7.60 -29.33 -19.57
CA LEU A 646 7.03 -28.13 -18.94
C LEU A 646 6.97 -28.25 -17.41
N GLU A 647 6.65 -29.43 -16.89
CA GLU A 647 6.75 -29.72 -15.45
C GLU A 647 8.17 -29.48 -14.94
N GLN A 648 9.17 -30.00 -15.66
CA GLN A 648 10.58 -29.83 -15.30
C GLN A 648 11.04 -28.37 -15.42
N ALA A 649 10.59 -27.65 -16.46
CA ALA A 649 10.86 -26.22 -16.63
C ALA A 649 10.32 -25.39 -15.45
N LEU A 650 9.09 -25.68 -15.04
CA LEU A 650 8.43 -25.07 -13.89
C LEU A 650 9.20 -25.36 -12.60
N TYR A 651 9.56 -26.62 -12.38
CA TYR A 651 10.29 -27.03 -11.19
C TYR A 651 11.70 -26.42 -11.11
N ALA A 652 12.46 -26.42 -12.21
CA ALA A 652 13.80 -25.81 -12.27
C ALA A 652 13.76 -24.30 -12.03
N SER A 653 12.81 -23.61 -12.64
CA SER A 653 12.65 -22.16 -12.46
C SER A 653 12.22 -21.80 -11.03
N LYS A 654 11.38 -22.64 -10.42
CA LYS A 654 11.03 -22.53 -8.99
C LYS A 654 12.28 -22.66 -8.11
N ILE A 655 13.14 -23.66 -8.35
CA ILE A 655 14.41 -23.79 -7.62
C ILE A 655 15.24 -22.51 -7.71
N VAL A 656 15.35 -21.91 -8.90
CA VAL A 656 16.08 -20.65 -9.09
C VAL A 656 15.47 -19.50 -8.28
N SER A 657 14.14 -19.34 -8.30
CA SER A 657 13.44 -18.31 -7.52
C SER A 657 13.78 -18.39 -6.03
N TYR A 658 13.75 -19.60 -5.45
CA TYR A 658 14.08 -19.80 -4.03
C TYR A 658 15.56 -19.60 -3.76
N ALA A 659 16.45 -20.07 -4.66
CA ALA A 659 17.88 -19.82 -4.55
C ALA A 659 18.17 -18.31 -4.49
N GLN A 660 17.55 -17.52 -5.37
CA GLN A 660 17.65 -16.06 -5.37
C GLN A 660 17.09 -15.42 -4.09
N GLY A 661 15.94 -15.90 -3.59
CA GLY A 661 15.36 -15.42 -2.33
C GLY A 661 16.26 -15.67 -1.12
N PHE A 662 16.88 -16.84 -1.02
CA PHE A 662 17.83 -17.14 0.06
C PHE A 662 19.17 -16.41 -0.10
N MET A 663 19.64 -16.14 -1.33
CA MET A 663 20.79 -15.25 -1.58
C MET A 663 20.50 -13.84 -1.06
N LEU A 664 19.30 -13.32 -1.30
CA LEU A 664 18.86 -12.01 -0.83
C LEU A 664 18.86 -11.95 0.69
N MET A 665 18.24 -12.92 1.37
CA MET A 665 18.23 -12.98 2.84
C MET A 665 19.64 -13.11 3.43
N ARG A 666 20.52 -13.88 2.79
CA ARG A 666 21.92 -14.00 3.21
C ARG A 666 22.67 -12.66 3.12
N GLU A 667 22.44 -11.88 2.07
CA GLU A 667 23.07 -10.56 1.96
C GLU A 667 22.49 -9.56 2.95
N ALA A 668 21.17 -9.56 3.14
CA ALA A 668 20.52 -8.73 4.16
C ALA A 668 20.98 -9.05 5.57
N ALA A 669 21.24 -10.32 5.88
CA ALA A 669 21.83 -10.72 7.16
C ALA A 669 23.18 -10.04 7.41
N LYS A 670 24.03 -9.90 6.38
CA LYS A 670 25.31 -9.20 6.49
C LYS A 670 25.12 -7.69 6.63
N GLU A 671 24.33 -7.09 5.73
CA GLU A 671 24.11 -5.64 5.69
C GLU A 671 23.49 -5.11 6.98
N TYR A 672 22.47 -5.80 7.49
CA TYR A 672 21.74 -5.38 8.70
C TYR A 672 22.25 -6.02 9.98
N ASN A 673 23.35 -6.78 9.90
CA ASN A 673 23.96 -7.50 11.02
C ASN A 673 22.95 -8.37 11.80
N TRP A 674 22.09 -9.08 11.07
CA TRP A 674 21.13 -10.02 11.63
C TRP A 674 21.69 -11.44 11.65
N THR A 675 21.39 -12.18 12.72
CA THR A 675 21.64 -13.62 12.75
C THR A 675 20.40 -14.36 12.27
N LEU A 676 20.30 -14.60 10.96
CA LEU A 676 19.18 -15.34 10.37
C LEU A 676 19.40 -16.84 10.47
N ASN A 677 18.36 -17.57 10.89
CA ASN A 677 18.35 -19.03 10.93
C ASN A 677 17.66 -19.59 9.67
N ASN A 678 18.44 -19.82 8.61
CA ASN A 678 17.93 -20.34 7.32
C ASN A 678 17.15 -21.66 7.46
N PRO A 679 17.59 -22.67 8.23
CA PRO A 679 16.78 -23.86 8.52
C PRO A 679 15.40 -23.52 9.11
N SER A 680 15.34 -22.63 10.10
CA SER A 680 14.06 -22.23 10.71
C SER A 680 13.20 -21.41 9.74
N ILE A 681 13.78 -20.54 8.92
CA ILE A 681 13.05 -19.79 7.88
C ILE A 681 12.40 -20.76 6.88
N ALA A 682 13.16 -21.72 6.37
CA ALA A 682 12.63 -22.75 5.49
C ALA A 682 11.53 -23.57 6.17
N LEU A 683 11.73 -23.97 7.44
CA LEU A 683 10.72 -24.67 8.24
C LEU A 683 9.42 -23.87 8.37
N MET A 684 9.51 -22.57 8.68
CA MET A 684 8.36 -21.68 8.82
C MET A 684 7.53 -21.61 7.54
N TRP A 685 8.12 -21.83 6.37
CA TRP A 685 7.41 -21.83 5.10
C TRP A 685 6.84 -23.20 4.70
N ARG A 686 7.20 -24.30 5.38
CA ARG A 686 6.71 -25.65 5.03
C ARG A 686 5.20 -25.83 5.20
N GLY A 687 4.57 -25.04 6.06
CA GLY A 687 3.15 -25.12 6.36
C GLY A 687 2.55 -23.76 6.72
N GLY A 688 1.23 -23.66 6.66
CA GLY A 688 0.47 -22.46 7.01
C GLY A 688 0.55 -21.33 6.00
N CYS A 689 1.70 -21.06 5.38
CA CYS A 689 1.85 -19.97 4.40
C CYS A 689 1.31 -20.32 3.00
N ILE A 690 1.30 -19.33 2.10
CA ILE A 690 0.81 -19.51 0.71
C ILE A 690 1.77 -20.38 -0.11
N ILE A 691 3.09 -20.19 0.04
CA ILE A 691 4.11 -20.93 -0.73
C ILE A 691 4.38 -22.36 -0.21
N ARG A 692 3.56 -22.86 0.72
CA ARG A 692 3.76 -24.17 1.36
C ARG A 692 3.78 -25.29 0.31
N SER A 693 4.77 -26.18 0.43
CA SER A 693 5.04 -27.24 -0.55
C SER A 693 5.96 -28.32 0.00
N VAL A 694 5.93 -29.51 -0.59
CA VAL A 694 6.88 -30.58 -0.27
C VAL A 694 8.32 -30.14 -0.54
N PHE A 695 8.51 -29.30 -1.56
CA PHE A 695 9.77 -28.68 -1.95
C PHE A 695 10.51 -27.96 -0.80
N LEU A 696 9.77 -27.34 0.12
CA LEU A 696 10.38 -26.64 1.26
C LEU A 696 11.01 -27.56 2.29
N LYS A 697 10.59 -28.84 2.34
CA LYS A 697 11.25 -29.85 3.16
C LYS A 697 12.68 -30.10 2.70
N ASP A 698 12.90 -30.14 1.38
CA ASP A 698 14.23 -30.32 0.81
C ASP A 698 15.13 -29.11 1.08
N ILE A 699 14.58 -27.89 1.02
CA ILE A 699 15.31 -26.67 1.42
C ILE A 699 15.69 -26.72 2.90
N THR A 700 14.76 -27.09 3.78
CA THR A 700 15.04 -27.27 5.21
C THR A 700 16.16 -28.30 5.42
N ASN A 701 16.12 -29.43 4.70
CA ASN A 701 17.13 -30.47 4.80
C ASN A 701 18.51 -29.99 4.31
N ALA A 702 18.57 -29.25 3.20
CA ALA A 702 19.82 -28.70 2.67
C ALA A 702 20.50 -27.76 3.68
N PHE A 703 19.74 -26.84 4.29
CA PHE A 703 20.30 -25.96 5.33
C PHE A 703 20.55 -26.66 6.66
N ARG A 704 19.82 -27.72 7.02
CA ARG A 704 20.16 -28.55 8.19
C ARG A 704 21.47 -29.31 7.98
N LYS A 705 21.72 -29.81 6.77
CA LYS A 705 22.97 -30.48 6.37
C LYS A 705 24.15 -29.50 6.33
N ASN A 706 23.94 -28.30 5.78
CA ASN A 706 24.94 -27.23 5.73
C ASN A 706 24.30 -25.87 6.05
N PRO A 707 24.34 -25.42 7.32
CA PRO A 707 23.77 -24.12 7.71
C PRO A 707 24.42 -22.91 7.04
N THR A 708 25.67 -23.07 6.60
CA THR A 708 26.47 -22.05 5.89
C THR A 708 26.41 -22.19 4.37
N LEU A 709 25.46 -22.97 3.84
CA LEU A 709 25.29 -23.16 2.40
C LEU A 709 25.16 -21.81 1.70
N GLU A 710 26.08 -21.53 0.80
CA GLU A 710 26.15 -20.23 0.12
C GLU A 710 24.94 -20.03 -0.80
N ASN A 711 24.57 -21.07 -1.55
CA ASN A 711 23.47 -21.06 -2.50
C ASN A 711 22.82 -22.45 -2.54
N LEU A 712 21.49 -22.51 -2.66
CA LEU A 712 20.75 -23.77 -2.78
C LEU A 712 21.20 -24.61 -3.98
N LEU A 713 21.67 -23.98 -5.06
CA LEU A 713 22.17 -24.68 -6.25
C LEU A 713 23.47 -25.49 -6.00
N PHE A 714 24.13 -25.31 -4.85
CA PHE A 714 25.29 -26.13 -4.46
C PHE A 714 24.94 -27.36 -3.64
N ASP A 715 23.68 -27.52 -3.20
CA ASP A 715 23.26 -28.76 -2.57
C ASP A 715 22.97 -29.83 -3.62
N ASP A 716 23.39 -31.06 -3.34
CA ASP A 716 23.33 -32.20 -4.26
C ASP A 716 21.90 -32.48 -4.76
N PHE A 717 20.87 -32.29 -3.93
CA PHE A 717 19.49 -32.53 -4.32
C PHE A 717 19.05 -31.56 -5.44
N PHE A 718 19.29 -30.26 -5.23
CA PHE A 718 18.90 -29.23 -6.19
C PHE A 718 19.76 -29.25 -7.45
N ALA A 719 21.07 -29.50 -7.31
CA ALA A 719 21.97 -29.65 -8.46
C ALA A 719 21.51 -30.79 -9.38
N ASN A 720 21.18 -31.97 -8.82
CA ASN A 720 20.68 -33.11 -9.58
C ASN A 720 19.30 -32.83 -10.20
N ALA A 721 18.40 -32.14 -9.47
CA ALA A 721 17.10 -31.74 -10.00
C ALA A 721 17.23 -30.82 -11.22
N ILE A 722 18.11 -29.81 -11.16
CA ILE A 722 18.38 -28.92 -12.28
C ILE A 722 19.00 -29.68 -13.46
N GLN A 723 19.99 -30.55 -13.20
CA GLN A 723 20.62 -31.34 -14.26
C GLN A 723 19.62 -32.23 -15.01
N LYS A 724 18.66 -32.82 -14.28
CA LYS A 724 17.57 -33.60 -14.89
C LYS A 724 16.62 -32.73 -15.71
N ALA A 725 16.33 -31.52 -15.24
CA ALA A 725 15.38 -30.62 -15.87
C ALA A 725 15.92 -29.83 -17.06
N GLU A 726 17.25 -29.65 -17.15
CA GLU A 726 17.91 -28.70 -18.04
C GLU A 726 17.45 -28.81 -19.51
N ASP A 727 17.43 -30.03 -20.06
CA ASP A 727 17.08 -30.25 -21.46
C ASP A 727 15.62 -29.87 -21.76
N GLY A 728 14.69 -30.32 -20.91
CA GLY A 728 13.27 -29.99 -21.03
C GLY A 728 13.03 -28.49 -20.83
N TRP A 729 13.67 -27.91 -19.83
CA TRP A 729 13.60 -26.49 -19.52
C TRP A 729 14.00 -25.60 -20.71
N ARG A 730 15.13 -25.93 -21.37
CA ARG A 730 15.59 -25.22 -22.58
C ARG A 730 14.63 -25.39 -23.75
N ARG A 731 14.10 -26.60 -23.98
CA ARG A 731 13.11 -26.86 -25.05
C ARG A 731 11.85 -26.02 -24.86
N ILE A 732 11.34 -25.94 -23.63
CA ILE A 732 10.14 -25.17 -23.31
C ILE A 732 10.33 -23.68 -23.57
N ILE A 733 11.44 -23.09 -23.12
CA ILE A 733 11.71 -21.68 -23.35
C ILE A 733 11.89 -21.41 -24.84
N ALA A 734 12.68 -22.24 -25.55
CA ALA A 734 12.85 -22.10 -26.99
C ALA A 734 11.51 -22.17 -27.74
N GLN A 735 10.65 -23.13 -27.39
CA GLN A 735 9.35 -23.28 -28.02
C GLN A 735 8.40 -22.13 -27.68
N GLY A 736 8.39 -21.65 -26.43
CA GLY A 736 7.61 -20.48 -26.01
C GLY A 736 7.99 -19.24 -26.82
N VAL A 737 9.29 -19.00 -27.01
CA VAL A 737 9.80 -17.91 -27.87
C VAL A 737 9.36 -18.08 -29.32
N LEU A 738 9.47 -19.29 -29.89
CA LEU A 738 9.04 -19.57 -31.27
C LEU A 738 7.53 -19.37 -31.48
N TRP A 739 6.73 -19.63 -30.44
CA TRP A 739 5.29 -19.38 -30.45
C TRP A 739 4.89 -17.94 -30.12
N GLY A 740 5.84 -17.11 -29.66
CA GLY A 740 5.51 -15.77 -29.17
C GLY A 740 4.68 -15.78 -27.88
N VAL A 741 4.76 -16.86 -27.08
CA VAL A 741 4.13 -16.93 -25.76
C VAL A 741 5.11 -16.33 -24.73
N PRO A 742 4.73 -15.28 -24.00
CA PRO A 742 5.63 -14.60 -23.07
C PRO A 742 5.97 -15.51 -21.88
N THR A 743 7.27 -15.65 -21.60
CA THR A 743 7.79 -16.49 -20.51
C THR A 743 8.86 -15.75 -19.68
N PRO A 744 8.56 -14.55 -19.14
CA PRO A 744 9.57 -13.72 -18.47
C PRO A 744 10.20 -14.40 -17.23
N ALA A 745 9.42 -15.14 -16.43
CA ALA A 745 9.95 -15.85 -15.27
C ALA A 745 10.78 -17.08 -15.67
N PHE A 746 10.32 -17.92 -16.61
CA PHE A 746 11.14 -19.04 -17.11
C PHE A 746 12.44 -18.54 -17.76
N SER A 747 12.34 -17.52 -18.62
CA SER A 747 13.49 -16.97 -19.35
C SER A 747 14.53 -16.37 -18.41
N SER A 748 14.09 -15.58 -17.42
CA SER A 748 15.01 -14.96 -16.45
C SER A 748 15.65 -15.97 -15.50
N ALA A 749 14.94 -17.04 -15.12
CA ALA A 749 15.53 -18.10 -14.32
C ALA A 749 16.61 -18.87 -15.08
N LEU A 750 16.38 -19.20 -16.36
CA LEU A 750 17.40 -19.90 -17.17
C LEU A 750 18.61 -18.99 -17.41
N ALA A 751 18.38 -17.72 -17.72
CA ALA A 751 19.45 -16.74 -17.89
C ALA A 751 20.27 -16.54 -16.61
N PHE A 752 19.62 -16.50 -15.44
CA PHE A 752 20.32 -16.48 -14.15
C PHE A 752 21.14 -17.75 -13.94
N PHE A 753 20.58 -18.94 -14.16
CA PHE A 753 21.29 -20.20 -13.98
C PHE A 753 22.54 -20.29 -14.88
N ASP A 754 22.40 -19.96 -16.17
CA ASP A 754 23.51 -19.94 -17.11
C ASP A 754 24.55 -18.88 -16.77
N GLY A 755 24.12 -17.70 -16.29
CA GLY A 755 25.02 -16.66 -15.80
C GLY A 755 25.77 -17.07 -14.54
N TYR A 756 25.10 -17.71 -13.58
CA TYR A 756 25.66 -18.08 -12.28
C TYR A 756 26.71 -19.19 -12.39
N ARG A 757 26.52 -20.16 -13.30
CA ARG A 757 27.47 -21.26 -13.53
C ARG A 757 28.66 -20.88 -14.42
N LEU A 758 28.66 -19.69 -15.02
CA LEU A 758 29.70 -19.26 -15.95
C LEU A 758 30.86 -18.58 -15.21
N ALA A 759 32.01 -19.25 -15.12
CA ALA A 759 33.19 -18.74 -14.42
C ALA A 759 33.77 -17.43 -15.01
N THR A 760 33.52 -17.15 -16.29
CA THR A 760 33.95 -15.90 -16.94
C THR A 760 32.89 -15.49 -17.96
N GLY A 761 32.12 -14.45 -17.63
CA GLY A 761 31.10 -13.87 -18.50
C GLY A 761 31.57 -12.67 -19.30
N SER A 762 30.60 -11.98 -19.93
CA SER A 762 30.82 -10.80 -20.79
C SER A 762 31.07 -9.50 -20.02
N ALA A 763 31.03 -9.51 -18.68
CA ALA A 763 31.23 -8.34 -17.84
C ALA A 763 32.63 -7.71 -18.00
N ASN A 764 33.61 -8.46 -18.52
CA ASN A 764 34.92 -7.92 -18.88
C ASN A 764 34.86 -6.82 -19.96
N LEU A 765 34.01 -6.99 -20.98
CA LEU A 765 33.78 -5.99 -22.02
C LEU A 765 33.05 -4.77 -21.44
N LEU A 766 32.09 -4.99 -20.53
CA LEU A 766 31.41 -3.91 -19.82
C LEU A 766 32.39 -3.07 -18.99
N GLN A 767 33.34 -3.71 -18.30
CA GLN A 767 34.43 -3.01 -17.61
C GLN A 767 35.33 -2.23 -18.58
N ALA A 768 35.73 -2.84 -19.70
CA ALA A 768 36.53 -2.15 -20.72
C ALA A 768 35.80 -0.93 -21.31
N GLN A 769 34.50 -1.03 -21.58
CA GLN A 769 33.68 0.09 -22.05
C GLN A 769 33.63 1.22 -21.01
N ARG A 770 33.36 0.90 -19.74
CA ARG A 770 33.32 1.89 -18.64
C ARG A 770 34.66 2.60 -18.49
N ASP A 771 35.77 1.87 -18.56
CA ASP A 771 37.09 2.47 -18.52
C ASP A 771 37.40 3.31 -19.77
N TYR A 772 36.95 2.87 -20.95
CA TYR A 772 37.11 3.59 -22.21
C TYR A 772 36.47 4.98 -22.19
N PHE A 773 35.17 5.07 -21.87
CA PHE A 773 34.46 6.36 -21.97
C PHE A 773 34.57 7.22 -20.70
N GLY A 774 34.81 6.60 -19.55
CA GLY A 774 34.68 7.25 -18.23
C GLY A 774 35.89 7.11 -17.31
N ALA A 775 36.97 6.46 -17.75
CA ALA A 775 38.15 6.19 -16.94
C ALA A 775 37.83 5.55 -15.57
N HIS A 776 36.81 4.70 -15.54
CA HIS A 776 36.26 4.06 -14.33
C HIS A 776 37.13 2.94 -13.76
N THR A 777 38.28 2.65 -14.36
CA THR A 777 39.20 1.58 -14.02
C THR A 777 38.60 0.18 -14.16
N PHE A 778 39.45 -0.84 -14.11
CA PHE A 778 39.08 -2.25 -14.02
C PHE A 778 40.16 -3.04 -13.26
N ARG A 779 39.88 -4.30 -12.91
CA ARG A 779 40.87 -5.20 -12.31
C ARG A 779 41.28 -6.29 -13.29
N VAL A 780 42.56 -6.65 -13.28
CA VAL A 780 43.09 -7.76 -14.09
C VAL A 780 42.68 -9.12 -13.51
N MET A 781 42.43 -10.08 -14.39
CA MET A 781 42.11 -11.46 -14.01
C MET A 781 43.33 -12.13 -13.34
N PRO A 782 43.14 -12.92 -12.27
CA PRO A 782 44.20 -13.72 -11.68
C PRO A 782 44.88 -14.64 -12.71
N GLY A 783 46.22 -14.61 -12.78
CA GLY A 783 47.03 -15.35 -13.76
C GLY A 783 47.23 -14.63 -15.10
N LYS A 784 46.71 -13.41 -15.27
CA LYS A 784 46.89 -12.56 -16.47
C LYS A 784 47.66 -11.27 -16.18
N GLU A 785 48.26 -11.17 -15.01
CA GLU A 785 49.06 -10.03 -14.58
C GLU A 785 50.34 -9.87 -15.41
N ASN A 786 50.85 -8.63 -15.48
CA ASN A 786 52.14 -8.28 -16.08
C ASN A 786 52.69 -6.99 -15.46
N ASP A 787 53.78 -6.44 -16.00
CA ASP A 787 54.45 -5.24 -15.50
C ASP A 787 53.53 -3.99 -15.40
N HIS A 788 52.45 -3.96 -16.19
CA HIS A 788 51.49 -2.86 -16.26
C HIS A 788 50.10 -3.20 -15.70
N LEU A 789 49.79 -4.49 -15.55
CA LEU A 789 48.51 -4.99 -15.04
C LEU A 789 48.76 -5.77 -13.75
N LYS A 790 48.74 -5.08 -12.61
CA LYS A 790 49.05 -5.68 -11.31
C LYS A 790 47.82 -6.26 -10.62
N LYS A 791 48.01 -7.35 -9.88
CA LYS A 791 46.95 -8.04 -9.15
C LYS A 791 46.33 -7.11 -8.09
N GLY A 792 45.01 -7.01 -8.10
CA GLY A 792 44.25 -6.28 -7.07
C GLY A 792 44.31 -4.76 -7.19
N GLU A 793 45.02 -4.21 -8.17
CA GLU A 793 45.05 -2.77 -8.45
C GLU A 793 43.90 -2.39 -9.39
N ASP A 794 43.36 -1.19 -9.19
CA ASP A 794 42.41 -0.55 -10.09
C ASP A 794 43.19 0.11 -11.24
N ILE A 795 43.07 -0.48 -12.44
CA ILE A 795 43.86 -0.17 -13.62
C ILE A 795 43.05 0.69 -14.59
N HIS A 796 43.63 1.78 -15.08
CA HIS A 796 43.09 2.56 -16.20
C HIS A 796 43.97 2.39 -17.45
N ILE A 797 43.34 2.16 -18.61
CA ILE A 797 44.01 2.17 -19.91
C ILE A 797 43.62 3.43 -20.68
N ASN A 798 44.61 4.12 -21.26
CA ASN A 798 44.34 5.15 -22.26
C ASN A 798 43.98 4.52 -23.60
N TRP A 799 42.72 4.11 -23.75
CA TRP A 799 42.25 3.36 -24.91
C TRP A 799 42.32 4.13 -26.23
N THR A 800 42.33 5.47 -26.17
CA THR A 800 42.29 6.33 -27.38
C THR A 800 43.67 6.77 -27.84
N GLY A 801 44.71 6.56 -27.02
CA GLY A 801 46.04 7.14 -27.19
C GLY A 801 46.08 8.68 -27.10
N ARG A 802 44.94 9.31 -26.78
CA ARG A 802 44.73 10.76 -26.75
C ARG A 802 44.15 11.26 -25.42
N GLY A 803 43.65 10.35 -24.58
CA GLY A 803 43.21 10.66 -23.23
C GLY A 803 44.38 10.87 -22.28
N GLY A 804 44.15 11.54 -21.14
CA GLY A 804 45.14 11.61 -20.06
C GLY A 804 45.19 10.31 -19.25
N ASN A 805 46.26 10.08 -18.49
CA ASN A 805 46.39 8.93 -17.58
C ASN A 805 45.61 9.12 -16.25
N VAL A 806 44.62 10.00 -16.24
CA VAL A 806 43.84 10.36 -15.05
C VAL A 806 42.61 9.46 -15.01
N SER A 807 42.48 8.67 -13.94
CA SER A 807 41.31 7.84 -13.69
C SER A 807 40.30 8.54 -12.78
N ALA A 808 39.03 8.13 -12.87
CA ALA A 808 38.05 8.49 -11.86
C ALA A 808 38.42 7.78 -10.54
N SER A 809 38.40 8.50 -9.42
CA SER A 809 38.43 7.87 -8.10
C SER A 809 37.15 7.05 -7.91
N THR A 810 37.28 5.86 -7.34
CA THR A 810 36.13 5.02 -6.97
C THR A 810 35.24 5.81 -6.00
N TYR A 811 33.98 6.04 -6.38
CA TYR A 811 32.96 6.49 -5.43
C TYR A 811 32.72 5.33 -4.47
N ILE A 812 33.24 5.43 -3.25
CA ILE A 812 32.82 4.55 -2.16
C ILE A 812 31.45 5.12 -1.75
N ALA A 813 30.37 4.45 -2.17
CA ALA A 813 29.04 4.72 -1.66
C ALA A 813 28.91 4.14 -0.25
#